data_AF-A0A4Z2CCK7-F1
#
_entry.id   AF-A0A4Z2CCK7-F1
#
_cell.length_a   1.000
_cell.length_b   1.000
_cell.length_c   1.000
_cell.angle_alpha   90.00
_cell.angle_beta   90.00
_cell.angle_gamma   90.00
#
_symmetry.space_group_name_H-M   'P 1'
#
loop_
_entity.id
_entity.type
_entity.pdbx_description
1 polymer ?
#
loop_
_entity_poly.entity_id
_entity_poly.type
_entity_poly.pdbx_seq_one_letter_code
_entity_poly.pdbx_strand_id
1 'polypeptide(L)'
;MTDQGNNNQNISCNPFAALFSSVADAQQFASAQKTQQPSAKPLDSGDSQSESENSVSDSVDDNDDSVAEISRSFRSRQELCEQLNVNHMIQRIFLVTLDNSDPSLRGGNGIPPRCVYLEEMAADLDGQDWLDMDNIEQALFARLLLQEPGNFLIYMTSCSTVNLSADRDAGEKNAIPYLFTCYQRAKEEVTKVPEKLLSFAVRCKNLTVSNTRTVLLTPEIYVSQNIYEQLLDLLLEGFNRAQPEEVVEFVEEVIAGILSDQEVRTFEEVIIPVFDIFQGRIKDLELCQPVLYTYLDILLYFSHNKDIAKVLVEHIQPKDPANGLQYQKSVLGSVLSISCLLRTPGVVEGHGYFLNPSRSSAQETKVQEANIHHFIGQFQEKLHQIFKNLLQRSAESRHALLSWLGNCLQANAGRAKIWTNQMPEIFQLYASDAFFLNLGAVLVKLCQPFCKPCSPKLLTFNPTYCALKELSEEERRNRNVHAKGLEKETCLIPLPPQQLVESAQSYTLLTENLIFTQLAQHLGFSRLHEQMVKMNQSLHRLQVTWQEAQRTGNPMSEQLLEQFERLMIIYLSTKAATTQPAMLQSCLTLQASTAALLVQLGIGNQGPEHVALSFPLPFLQNTMLCYIPEFFVENLGDFFIFLRRFADDILETSAECLENILNFITVFMGNQERMKNPHLRAKLAEVLEAVMPHMEPMAPGAVQPIVFQRERVFCSYRHAAHLAEALITVFVDIEFTGDPHQFEQKFNYRRPMYPILKYMWSKENYRESIKHLAYYASENLEAMNPPLFLRFLNLLMNDAIFLLDEAIQYLSKIKILQLERDRGEWERPSPRRPTREGVEPAHVWTAGALPQHHVERDYWHSSFPHLRNQGDLCAPFLG
;
A
#
# COMPACT_ATOMS: atom_id res chain seq x y z
N MET A 1 -53.85 -39.86 31.40
CA MET A 1 -55.01 -39.49 32.22
C MET A 1 -55.89 -38.62 31.34
N THR A 2 -56.72 -39.26 30.51
CA THR A 2 -58.16 -39.49 30.75
C THR A 2 -58.92 -38.17 30.85
N ASP A 3 -59.66 -37.80 29.80
CA ASP A 3 -61.11 -37.87 29.88
C ASP A 3 -61.80 -37.74 28.51
N GLN A 4 -62.82 -38.59 28.36
CA GLN A 4 -63.82 -38.60 27.30
C GLN A 4 -64.86 -37.50 27.55
N GLY A 5 -65.42 -36.91 26.49
CA GLY A 5 -66.57 -36.02 26.63
C GLY A 5 -67.09 -35.48 25.30
N ASN A 6 -68.02 -36.21 24.69
CA ASN A 6 -68.89 -35.77 23.60
C ASN A 6 -69.44 -34.35 23.81
N ASN A 7 -69.36 -33.48 22.79
CA ASN A 7 -70.56 -33.04 22.04
C ASN A 7 -70.27 -31.93 21.03
N ASN A 8 -70.88 -32.11 19.86
CA ASN A 8 -71.18 -31.11 18.83
C ASN A 8 -71.32 -29.68 19.38
N GLN A 9 -70.42 -28.77 18.98
CA GLN A 9 -70.63 -27.34 19.11
C GLN A 9 -70.14 -26.58 17.87
N ASN A 10 -71.13 -26.06 17.13
CA ASN A 10 -71.10 -24.94 16.18
C ASN A 10 -69.76 -24.58 15.50
N ILE A 11 -69.61 -25.03 14.25
CA ILE A 11 -68.57 -24.57 13.31
C ILE A 11 -68.61 -23.04 13.09
N SER A 12 -69.75 -22.39 13.34
CA SER A 12 -69.89 -20.93 13.26
C SER A 12 -69.08 -20.15 14.31
N CYS A 13 -68.54 -20.80 15.34
CA CYS A 13 -67.71 -20.16 16.37
C CYS A 13 -66.22 -20.55 16.27
N ASN A 14 -65.81 -21.26 15.21
CA ASN A 14 -64.42 -21.59 14.97
C ASN A 14 -63.71 -20.42 14.27
N PRO A 15 -62.62 -19.85 14.82
CA PRO A 15 -61.89 -18.74 14.19
C PRO A 15 -61.31 -19.07 12.81
N PHE A 16 -61.21 -20.35 12.45
CA PHE A 16 -60.77 -20.82 11.13
C PHE A 16 -61.90 -20.99 10.11
N ALA A 17 -63.17 -20.78 10.47
CA ALA A 17 -64.31 -20.86 9.53
C ALA A 17 -64.28 -19.75 8.47
N ALA A 18 -63.56 -18.65 8.71
CA ALA A 18 -63.36 -17.56 7.77
C ALA A 18 -62.45 -17.91 6.58
N LEU A 19 -61.75 -19.05 6.63
CA LEU A 19 -60.89 -19.55 5.54
C LEU A 19 -61.66 -20.33 4.46
N PHE A 20 -62.97 -20.50 4.62
CA PHE A 20 -63.84 -21.18 3.68
C PHE A 20 -64.93 -20.23 3.19
N SER A 21 -65.37 -20.38 1.94
CA SER A 21 -66.40 -19.55 1.31
C SER A 21 -67.77 -19.67 1.98
N SER A 22 -68.04 -20.79 2.67
CA SER A 22 -69.27 -21.00 3.43
C SER A 22 -69.08 -22.00 4.59
N VAL A 23 -70.01 -22.00 5.54
CA VAL A 23 -70.04 -22.95 6.67
C VAL A 23 -70.27 -24.40 6.20
N ALA A 24 -70.88 -24.58 5.02
CA ALA A 24 -71.08 -25.89 4.40
C ALA A 24 -69.77 -26.49 3.85
N ASP A 25 -68.90 -25.65 3.27
CA ASP A 25 -67.59 -26.08 2.77
C ASP A 25 -66.66 -26.53 3.92
N ALA A 26 -66.72 -25.81 5.05
CA ALA A 26 -66.00 -26.20 6.26
C ALA A 26 -66.49 -27.54 6.85
N GLN A 27 -67.78 -27.87 6.70
CA GLN A 27 -68.36 -29.15 7.12
C GLN A 27 -67.92 -30.31 6.21
N GLN A 28 -67.89 -30.10 4.89
CA GLN A 28 -67.39 -31.10 3.94
C GLN A 28 -65.90 -31.41 4.17
N PHE A 29 -65.08 -30.38 4.39
CA PHE A 29 -63.66 -30.54 4.69
C PHE A 29 -63.43 -31.34 5.99
N ALA A 30 -64.20 -31.05 7.05
CA ALA A 30 -64.12 -31.79 8.32
C ALA A 30 -64.61 -33.25 8.20
N SER A 31 -65.52 -33.55 7.27
CA SER A 31 -66.00 -34.91 7.02
C SER A 31 -65.03 -35.76 6.19
N ALA A 32 -64.24 -35.15 5.30
CA ALA A 32 -63.26 -35.85 4.46
C ALA A 32 -62.01 -36.31 5.23
N GLN A 33 -61.66 -35.66 6.36
CA GLN A 33 -60.51 -36.04 7.19
C GLN A 33 -60.76 -37.23 8.15
N LYS A 34 -62.00 -37.75 8.25
CA LYS A 34 -62.33 -38.86 9.17
C LYS A 34 -62.10 -40.27 8.60
N THR A 35 -61.54 -40.40 7.40
CA THR A 35 -61.39 -41.72 6.77
C THR A 35 -60.00 -41.90 6.17
N GLN A 36 -58.96 -41.99 7.02
CA GLN A 36 -57.77 -42.87 6.88
C GLN A 36 -56.64 -42.45 7.85
N GLN A 37 -56.51 -43.18 8.97
CA GLN A 37 -55.21 -43.46 9.61
C GLN A 37 -55.17 -44.95 9.94
N PRO A 38 -54.11 -45.69 9.55
CA PRO A 38 -53.98 -47.12 9.81
C PRO A 38 -53.35 -47.39 11.19
N SER A 39 -53.93 -48.36 11.91
CA SER A 39 -53.39 -48.92 13.16
C SER A 39 -52.40 -50.05 12.88
N ALA A 40 -51.23 -49.97 13.51
CA ALA A 40 -50.14 -50.95 13.52
C ALA A 40 -50.47 -52.25 14.27
N LYS A 41 -49.72 -53.34 13.99
CA LYS A 41 -49.22 -54.39 14.94
C LYS A 41 -48.32 -55.45 14.24
N PRO A 42 -47.53 -56.29 14.97
CA PRO A 42 -46.09 -56.49 14.73
C PRO A 42 -45.65 -57.89 14.24
N LEU A 43 -44.33 -57.99 13.95
CA LEU A 43 -43.39 -59.14 13.76
C LEU A 43 -43.90 -60.55 14.13
N ASP A 44 -43.59 -61.65 13.42
CA ASP A 44 -42.27 -62.25 13.14
C ASP A 44 -42.40 -63.54 12.28
N SER A 45 -41.32 -63.93 11.58
CA SER A 45 -40.93 -65.28 11.09
C SER A 45 -41.82 -66.12 10.14
N GLY A 46 -41.18 -66.77 9.14
CA GLY A 46 -41.66 -68.05 8.60
C GLY A 46 -41.59 -68.24 7.09
N ASP A 47 -40.73 -69.17 6.68
CA ASP A 47 -40.43 -69.67 5.34
C ASP A 47 -41.58 -70.22 4.48
N SER A 48 -41.23 -70.39 3.20
CA SER A 48 -41.58 -71.50 2.28
C SER A 48 -42.80 -71.41 1.34
N GLN A 49 -42.44 -71.26 0.06
CA GLN A 49 -42.72 -72.13 -1.10
C GLN A 49 -44.14 -72.52 -1.54
N SER A 50 -44.28 -72.35 -2.86
CA SER A 50 -44.88 -73.23 -3.87
C SER A 50 -46.40 -73.28 -4.04
N GLU A 51 -46.79 -73.04 -5.30
CA GLU A 51 -47.71 -73.82 -6.16
C GLU A 51 -49.06 -74.26 -5.56
N SER A 52 -50.20 -74.26 -6.25
CA SER A 52 -50.61 -74.03 -7.64
C SER A 52 -52.15 -74.22 -7.63
N GLU A 53 -52.82 -73.68 -8.67
CA GLU A 53 -54.05 -74.23 -9.30
C GLU A 53 -55.30 -74.41 -8.40
N ASN A 54 -56.50 -73.91 -8.68
CA ASN A 54 -57.34 -73.80 -9.88
C ASN A 54 -58.74 -73.46 -9.26
N SER A 55 -59.76 -72.88 -9.86
CA SER A 55 -60.08 -72.42 -11.20
C SER A 55 -61.47 -71.76 -11.10
N VAL A 56 -61.65 -70.61 -11.79
CA VAL A 56 -62.79 -70.29 -12.69
C VAL A 56 -64.19 -70.29 -12.05
N SER A 57 -64.89 -69.17 -11.83
CA SER A 57 -65.66 -68.30 -12.77
C SER A 57 -66.72 -67.60 -11.88
N ASP A 58 -67.34 -66.45 -12.13
CA ASP A 58 -67.55 -65.67 -13.34
C ASP A 58 -67.96 -64.22 -12.93
N SER A 59 -67.49 -63.26 -13.71
CA SER A 59 -68.08 -61.96 -14.09
C SER A 59 -68.85 -61.11 -13.06
N VAL A 60 -68.33 -59.91 -12.75
CA VAL A 60 -68.90 -58.59 -13.15
C VAL A 60 -67.75 -57.57 -13.17
N ASP A 61 -67.02 -57.51 -14.29
CA ASP A 61 -66.15 -56.36 -14.64
C ASP A 61 -66.98 -55.43 -15.52
N ASP A 62 -67.26 -54.22 -15.05
CA ASP A 62 -67.69 -53.10 -15.91
C ASP A 62 -67.52 -51.71 -15.25
N ASN A 63 -66.79 -51.59 -14.13
CA ASN A 63 -66.58 -50.29 -13.46
C ASN A 63 -65.11 -49.92 -13.15
N ASP A 64 -64.15 -50.84 -13.34
CA ASP A 64 -62.75 -50.60 -12.92
C ASP A 64 -61.89 -49.92 -14.01
N ASP A 65 -62.24 -50.08 -15.30
CA ASP A 65 -61.54 -49.41 -16.40
C ASP A 65 -61.75 -47.88 -16.38
N SER A 66 -62.90 -47.40 -15.92
CA SER A 66 -63.19 -45.96 -15.84
C SER A 66 -62.35 -45.25 -14.77
N VAL A 67 -62.12 -45.90 -13.62
CA VAL A 67 -61.32 -45.32 -12.52
C VAL A 67 -59.83 -45.39 -12.84
N ALA A 68 -59.38 -46.45 -13.53
CA ALA A 68 -58.02 -46.56 -14.04
C ALA A 68 -57.73 -45.56 -15.18
N GLU A 69 -58.66 -45.34 -16.11
CA GLU A 69 -58.55 -44.30 -17.15
C GLU A 69 -58.62 -42.88 -16.56
N ILE A 70 -59.50 -42.63 -15.60
CA ILE A 70 -59.57 -41.34 -14.89
C ILE A 70 -58.27 -41.11 -14.13
N SER A 71 -57.73 -42.12 -13.43
CA SER A 71 -56.45 -42.01 -12.70
C SER A 71 -55.25 -41.82 -13.64
N ARG A 72 -55.23 -42.46 -14.82
CA ARG A 72 -54.23 -42.21 -15.88
C ARG A 72 -54.41 -40.83 -16.53
N SER A 73 -55.63 -40.36 -16.72
CA SER A 73 -55.98 -39.01 -17.20
C SER A 73 -55.60 -37.93 -16.19
N PHE A 74 -55.77 -38.17 -14.89
CA PHE A 74 -55.33 -37.29 -13.82
C PHE A 74 -53.80 -37.30 -13.66
N ARG A 75 -53.15 -38.47 -13.75
CA ARG A 75 -51.67 -38.53 -13.78
C ARG A 75 -51.09 -37.82 -15.00
N SER A 76 -51.62 -38.06 -16.19
CA SER A 76 -51.18 -37.36 -17.41
C SER A 76 -51.46 -35.86 -17.36
N ARG A 77 -52.58 -35.39 -16.80
CA ARG A 77 -52.83 -33.96 -16.56
C ARG A 77 -51.90 -33.35 -15.52
N GLN A 78 -51.54 -34.11 -14.49
CA GLN A 78 -50.64 -33.65 -13.45
C GLN A 78 -49.19 -33.59 -13.98
N GLU A 79 -48.78 -34.56 -14.78
CA GLU A 79 -47.51 -34.57 -15.52
C GLU A 79 -47.45 -33.42 -16.53
N LEU A 80 -48.54 -33.16 -17.27
CA LEU A 80 -48.62 -32.02 -18.20
C LEU A 80 -48.51 -30.67 -17.48
N CYS A 81 -49.13 -30.55 -16.30
CA CYS A 81 -49.07 -29.35 -15.47
C CYS A 81 -47.65 -29.14 -14.89
N GLU A 82 -46.99 -30.22 -14.47
CA GLU A 82 -45.61 -30.18 -14.01
C GLU A 82 -44.65 -29.79 -15.13
N GLN A 83 -44.79 -30.38 -16.32
CA GLN A 83 -44.02 -30.00 -17.51
C GLN A 83 -44.23 -28.53 -17.89
N LEU A 84 -45.47 -28.05 -17.87
CA LEU A 84 -45.76 -26.64 -18.15
C LEU A 84 -45.11 -25.71 -17.12
N ASN A 85 -45.14 -26.08 -15.83
CA ASN A 85 -44.50 -25.30 -14.78
C ASN A 85 -42.97 -25.30 -14.90
N VAL A 86 -42.37 -26.43 -15.29
CA VAL A 86 -40.93 -26.52 -15.59
C VAL A 86 -40.57 -25.63 -16.78
N ASN A 87 -41.34 -25.69 -17.87
CA ASN A 87 -41.14 -24.81 -19.04
C ASN A 87 -41.22 -23.33 -18.65
N HIS A 88 -42.27 -22.91 -17.94
CA HIS A 88 -42.40 -21.51 -17.51
C HIS A 88 -41.27 -21.09 -16.57
N MET A 89 -40.80 -21.97 -15.69
CA MET A 89 -39.65 -21.70 -14.81
C MET A 89 -38.38 -21.51 -15.63
N ILE A 90 -38.09 -22.40 -16.59
CA ILE A 90 -36.95 -22.28 -17.50
C ILE A 90 -37.03 -20.94 -18.27
N GLN A 91 -38.21 -20.61 -18.82
CA GLN A 91 -38.45 -19.36 -19.54
C GLN A 91 -38.18 -18.15 -18.62
N ARG A 92 -38.64 -18.14 -17.36
CA ARG A 92 -38.36 -17.04 -16.41
C ARG A 92 -36.87 -16.91 -16.10
N ILE A 93 -36.14 -18.01 -15.96
CA ILE A 93 -34.73 -18.00 -15.58
C ILE A 93 -33.84 -17.57 -16.75
N PHE A 94 -34.06 -18.15 -17.94
CA PHE A 94 -33.16 -18.01 -19.08
C PHE A 94 -33.69 -17.08 -20.19
N LEU A 95 -34.97 -16.68 -20.14
CA LEU A 95 -35.57 -15.81 -21.16
C LEU A 95 -35.42 -16.35 -22.59
N VAL A 96 -35.57 -17.67 -22.76
CA VAL A 96 -35.56 -18.37 -24.05
C VAL A 96 -36.85 -19.15 -24.24
N THR A 97 -37.25 -19.40 -25.48
CA THR A 97 -38.47 -20.15 -25.82
C THR A 97 -38.36 -20.87 -27.16
N LEU A 98 -39.05 -22.00 -27.28
CA LEU A 98 -39.30 -22.72 -28.54
C LEU A 98 -40.70 -22.46 -29.11
N ASP A 99 -41.54 -21.75 -28.36
CA ASP A 99 -42.88 -21.39 -28.78
C ASP A 99 -42.86 -20.01 -29.47
N ASN A 100 -43.37 -19.95 -30.71
CA ASN A 100 -43.61 -18.72 -31.51
C ASN A 100 -45.10 -18.48 -31.82
N SER A 101 -46.01 -19.12 -31.07
CA SER A 101 -47.45 -18.86 -31.11
C SER A 101 -47.83 -17.42 -30.72
N ASP A 102 -49.02 -17.00 -31.11
CA ASP A 102 -49.55 -15.66 -30.83
C ASP A 102 -49.58 -15.42 -29.29
N PRO A 103 -49.03 -14.28 -28.79
CA PRO A 103 -49.03 -13.96 -27.36
C PRO A 103 -50.42 -13.95 -26.72
N SER A 104 -51.49 -13.73 -27.51
CA SER A 104 -52.89 -13.79 -27.04
C SER A 104 -53.36 -15.20 -26.68
N LEU A 105 -52.68 -16.24 -27.16
CA LEU A 105 -52.99 -17.65 -26.88
C LEU A 105 -52.27 -18.16 -25.61
N ARG A 106 -51.35 -17.38 -25.05
CA ARG A 106 -50.52 -17.76 -23.90
C ARG A 106 -51.17 -17.33 -22.59
N GLY A 107 -51.24 -18.26 -21.62
CA GLY A 107 -51.72 -17.96 -20.28
C GLY A 107 -50.77 -17.01 -19.56
N GLY A 108 -51.18 -15.77 -19.27
CA GLY A 108 -50.31 -14.72 -18.72
C GLY A 108 -49.78 -14.94 -17.29
N ASN A 109 -50.02 -16.10 -16.67
CA ASN A 109 -49.60 -16.37 -15.30
C ASN A 109 -48.18 -16.96 -15.27
N GLY A 110 -47.20 -16.11 -14.94
CA GLY A 110 -45.84 -16.55 -14.57
C GLY A 110 -44.86 -16.75 -15.72
N ILE A 111 -45.12 -16.21 -16.91
CA ILE A 111 -44.20 -16.23 -18.07
C ILE A 111 -43.54 -14.84 -18.17
N PRO A 112 -42.23 -14.73 -18.48
CA PRO A 112 -41.57 -13.44 -18.67
C PRO A 112 -42.17 -12.69 -19.87
N PRO A 113 -42.10 -11.34 -19.94
CA PRO A 113 -42.70 -10.58 -21.03
C PRO A 113 -41.98 -10.75 -22.39
N ARG A 114 -40.67 -11.03 -22.36
CA ARG A 114 -39.80 -11.17 -23.52
C ARG A 114 -38.93 -12.41 -23.39
N CYS A 115 -38.80 -13.15 -24.48
CA CYS A 115 -37.85 -14.24 -24.63
C CYS A 115 -37.16 -14.16 -26.00
N VAL A 116 -35.99 -14.78 -26.09
CA VAL A 116 -35.33 -15.10 -27.35
C VAL A 116 -35.91 -16.39 -27.91
N TYR A 117 -36.39 -16.35 -29.15
CA TYR A 117 -36.87 -17.52 -29.87
C TYR A 117 -35.70 -18.27 -30.51
N LEU A 118 -35.55 -19.55 -30.20
CA LEU A 118 -34.49 -20.40 -30.74
C LEU A 118 -34.99 -21.14 -31.99
N GLU A 119 -35.03 -20.44 -33.11
CA GLU A 119 -35.61 -20.92 -34.38
C GLU A 119 -35.00 -22.23 -34.87
N GLU A 120 -33.67 -22.34 -34.91
CA GLU A 120 -32.97 -23.54 -35.39
C GLU A 120 -33.29 -24.76 -34.51
N MET A 121 -33.26 -24.59 -33.19
CA MET A 121 -33.55 -25.68 -32.26
C MET A 121 -35.03 -26.09 -32.29
N ALA A 122 -35.95 -25.13 -32.44
CA ALA A 122 -37.37 -25.42 -32.58
C ALA A 122 -37.67 -26.21 -33.86
N ALA A 123 -36.90 -25.99 -34.93
CA ALA A 123 -36.99 -26.76 -36.16
C ALA A 123 -36.47 -28.20 -36.01
N ASP A 124 -35.43 -28.41 -35.19
CA ASP A 124 -34.80 -29.73 -34.98
C ASP A 124 -35.63 -30.68 -34.09
N LEU A 125 -36.52 -30.15 -33.24
CA LEU A 125 -37.26 -30.91 -32.22
C LEU A 125 -38.64 -31.43 -32.67
N ASP A 126 -38.91 -31.48 -33.98
CA ASP A 126 -40.06 -32.15 -34.62
C ASP A 126 -41.40 -32.02 -33.84
N GLY A 127 -41.84 -30.78 -33.60
CA GLY A 127 -43.16 -30.48 -33.03
C GLY A 127 -43.20 -30.29 -31.50
N GLN A 128 -42.08 -30.38 -30.80
CA GLN A 128 -41.96 -29.95 -29.41
C GLN A 128 -41.72 -28.43 -29.32
N ASP A 129 -42.66 -27.71 -28.70
CA ASP A 129 -42.63 -26.24 -28.53
C ASP A 129 -42.36 -25.79 -27.08
N TRP A 130 -42.08 -26.73 -26.16
CA TRP A 130 -41.74 -26.47 -24.76
C TRP A 130 -40.29 -26.84 -24.42
N LEU A 131 -39.71 -26.13 -23.45
CA LEU A 131 -38.43 -26.46 -22.85
C LEU A 131 -38.62 -27.38 -21.64
N ASP A 132 -37.74 -28.36 -21.51
CA ASP A 132 -37.67 -29.29 -20.38
C ASP A 132 -36.20 -29.50 -19.95
N MET A 133 -35.97 -30.41 -19.02
CA MET A 133 -34.65 -30.64 -18.45
C MET A 133 -33.72 -31.48 -19.35
N ASP A 134 -34.25 -32.06 -20.42
CA ASP A 134 -33.48 -32.87 -21.37
C ASP A 134 -32.93 -31.99 -22.50
N ASN A 135 -33.66 -30.93 -22.87
CA ASN A 135 -33.27 -30.02 -23.95
C ASN A 135 -32.65 -28.68 -23.50
N ILE A 136 -32.73 -28.31 -22.22
CA ILE A 136 -32.27 -27.00 -21.73
C ILE A 136 -30.78 -26.72 -21.97
N GLU A 137 -29.91 -27.72 -21.88
CA GLU A 137 -28.47 -27.52 -22.12
C GLU A 137 -28.19 -27.13 -23.58
N GLN A 138 -28.87 -27.78 -24.53
CA GLN A 138 -28.80 -27.43 -25.94
C GLN A 138 -29.38 -26.04 -26.21
N ALA A 139 -30.49 -25.69 -25.55
CA ALA A 139 -31.11 -24.37 -25.67
C ALA A 139 -30.18 -23.25 -25.17
N LEU A 140 -29.50 -23.46 -24.04
CA LEU A 140 -28.53 -22.50 -23.52
C LEU A 140 -27.33 -22.36 -24.42
N PHE A 141 -26.80 -23.47 -24.93
CA PHE A 141 -25.69 -23.44 -25.86
C PHE A 141 -26.06 -22.66 -27.13
N ALA A 142 -27.21 -22.95 -27.74
CA ALA A 142 -27.72 -22.20 -28.89
C ALA A 142 -27.88 -20.71 -28.57
N ARG A 143 -28.47 -20.37 -27.42
CA ARG A 143 -28.67 -18.98 -26.97
C ARG A 143 -27.35 -18.22 -26.80
N LEU A 144 -26.31 -18.86 -26.31
CA LEU A 144 -25.01 -18.23 -26.07
C LEU A 144 -24.20 -18.04 -27.38
N LEU A 145 -24.47 -18.83 -28.42
CA LEU A 145 -23.83 -18.71 -29.74
C LEU A 145 -24.45 -17.65 -30.65
N LEU A 146 -25.64 -17.14 -30.32
CA LEU A 146 -26.27 -16.06 -31.06
C LEU A 146 -25.45 -14.77 -30.96
N GLN A 147 -24.99 -14.24 -32.09
CA GLN A 147 -24.20 -13.00 -32.14
C GLN A 147 -25.03 -11.76 -31.78
N GLU A 148 -26.31 -11.74 -32.17
CA GLU A 148 -27.25 -10.64 -31.93
C GLU A 148 -28.59 -11.20 -31.41
N PRO A 149 -28.66 -11.61 -30.13
CA PRO A 149 -29.88 -12.20 -29.56
C PRO A 149 -31.09 -11.26 -29.62
N GLY A 150 -30.85 -9.95 -29.60
CA GLY A 150 -31.89 -8.92 -29.74
C GLY A 150 -32.73 -9.02 -31.02
N ASN A 151 -32.19 -9.61 -32.09
CA ASN A 151 -32.90 -9.80 -33.36
C ASN A 151 -33.96 -10.92 -33.30
N PHE A 152 -33.88 -11.79 -32.28
CA PHE A 152 -34.74 -12.96 -32.11
C PHE A 152 -35.74 -12.79 -30.96
N LEU A 153 -35.96 -11.54 -30.50
CA LEU A 153 -36.87 -11.25 -29.39
C LEU A 153 -38.34 -11.35 -29.81
N ILE A 154 -39.09 -12.16 -29.07
CA ILE A 154 -40.55 -12.26 -29.23
C ILE A 154 -41.28 -11.76 -27.98
N TYR A 155 -42.53 -11.34 -28.16
CA TYR A 155 -43.43 -11.05 -27.05
C TYR A 155 -44.02 -12.35 -26.54
N MET A 156 -44.03 -12.53 -25.22
CA MET A 156 -44.67 -13.70 -24.59
C MET A 156 -46.02 -13.38 -23.97
N THR A 157 -46.30 -12.08 -23.77
CA THR A 157 -47.55 -11.58 -23.17
C THR A 157 -48.18 -10.53 -24.08
N SER A 158 -49.50 -10.39 -24.04
CA SER A 158 -50.30 -9.49 -24.89
C SER A 158 -50.19 -8.00 -24.53
N CYS A 159 -49.06 -7.56 -23.97
CA CYS A 159 -48.86 -6.18 -23.54
C CYS A 159 -48.34 -5.30 -24.70
N SER A 160 -49.07 -4.24 -25.03
CA SER A 160 -48.80 -3.32 -26.15
C SER A 160 -47.77 -2.21 -25.85
N THR A 161 -47.11 -2.25 -24.69
CA THR A 161 -46.11 -1.24 -24.28
C THR A 161 -44.69 -1.78 -24.42
N VAL A 162 -43.79 -0.97 -24.98
CA VAL A 162 -42.37 -1.32 -25.14
C VAL A 162 -41.72 -1.38 -23.76
N ASN A 163 -41.32 -2.58 -23.32
CA ASN A 163 -40.59 -2.77 -22.07
C ASN A 163 -39.09 -2.85 -22.35
N LEU A 164 -38.46 -1.67 -22.43
CA LEU A 164 -37.03 -1.54 -22.75
C LEU A 164 -36.11 -2.34 -21.80
N SER A 165 -36.51 -2.54 -20.54
CA SER A 165 -35.73 -3.37 -19.61
C SER A 165 -35.81 -4.84 -20.00
N ALA A 166 -37.00 -5.36 -20.27
CA ALA A 166 -37.17 -6.75 -20.68
C ALA A 166 -36.49 -7.05 -22.03
N ASP A 167 -36.52 -6.10 -22.95
CA ASP A 167 -35.83 -6.21 -24.24
C ASP A 167 -34.31 -6.30 -24.04
N ARG A 168 -33.76 -5.45 -23.16
CA ARG A 168 -32.33 -5.48 -22.80
C ARG A 168 -31.96 -6.79 -22.11
N ASP A 169 -32.74 -7.22 -21.12
CA ASP A 169 -32.39 -8.38 -20.28
C ASP A 169 -32.50 -9.70 -21.07
N ALA A 170 -33.48 -9.83 -21.97
CA ALA A 170 -33.59 -10.99 -22.87
C ALA A 170 -32.57 -10.91 -24.03
N GLY A 171 -32.32 -9.70 -24.53
CA GLY A 171 -31.44 -9.43 -25.67
C GLY A 171 -29.96 -9.27 -25.33
N GLU A 172 -29.54 -9.53 -24.08
CA GLU A 172 -28.14 -9.38 -23.65
C GLU A 172 -27.20 -10.19 -24.55
N LYS A 173 -26.23 -9.49 -25.13
CA LYS A 173 -25.29 -10.03 -26.11
C LYS A 173 -24.11 -10.72 -25.44
N ASN A 174 -23.65 -10.20 -24.31
CA ASN A 174 -22.47 -10.69 -23.63
C ASN A 174 -22.81 -11.95 -22.82
N ALA A 175 -22.05 -13.03 -23.05
CA ALA A 175 -22.30 -14.32 -22.42
C ALA A 175 -22.23 -14.28 -20.89
N ILE A 176 -21.19 -13.66 -20.30
CA ILE A 176 -20.98 -13.65 -18.85
C ILE A 176 -22.06 -12.83 -18.11
N PRO A 177 -22.38 -11.57 -18.49
CA PRO A 177 -23.48 -10.81 -17.89
C PRO A 177 -24.84 -11.50 -18.03
N TYR A 178 -25.11 -12.11 -19.18
CA TYR A 178 -26.34 -12.89 -19.38
C TYR A 178 -26.42 -14.08 -18.41
N LEU A 179 -25.35 -14.86 -18.27
CA LEU A 179 -25.33 -16.02 -17.36
C LEU A 179 -25.42 -15.60 -15.88
N PHE A 180 -24.80 -14.48 -15.49
CA PHE A 180 -24.94 -13.93 -14.15
C PHE A 180 -26.38 -13.50 -13.84
N THR A 181 -27.04 -12.79 -14.75
CA THR A 181 -28.46 -12.43 -14.55
C THR A 181 -29.38 -13.66 -14.53
N CYS A 182 -29.07 -14.69 -15.32
CA CYS A 182 -29.74 -16.00 -15.21
C CYS A 182 -29.51 -16.64 -13.84
N TYR A 183 -28.29 -16.58 -13.30
CA TYR A 183 -27.96 -17.09 -11.97
C TYR A 183 -28.77 -16.36 -10.88
N GLN A 184 -28.88 -15.03 -10.96
CA GLN A 184 -29.70 -14.24 -10.04
C GLN A 184 -31.17 -14.66 -10.11
N ARG A 185 -31.73 -14.76 -11.32
CA ARG A 185 -33.12 -15.23 -11.53
C ARG A 185 -33.33 -16.65 -11.01
N ALA A 186 -32.40 -17.57 -11.26
CA ALA A 186 -32.46 -18.93 -10.75
C ALA A 186 -32.42 -18.98 -9.22
N LYS A 187 -31.54 -18.19 -8.60
CA LYS A 187 -31.43 -18.08 -7.14
C LYS A 187 -32.71 -17.54 -6.52
N GLU A 188 -33.33 -16.53 -7.13
CA GLU A 188 -34.64 -16.05 -6.70
C GLU A 188 -35.73 -17.12 -6.85
N GLU A 189 -35.77 -17.84 -7.99
CA GLU A 189 -36.74 -18.90 -8.23
C GLU A 189 -36.62 -20.03 -7.21
N VAL A 190 -35.40 -20.44 -6.83
CA VAL A 190 -35.15 -21.44 -5.77
C VAL A 190 -35.86 -21.09 -4.45
N THR A 191 -36.01 -19.80 -4.14
CA THR A 191 -36.72 -19.35 -2.91
C THR A 191 -38.24 -19.30 -3.05
N LYS A 192 -38.75 -19.27 -4.29
CA LYS A 192 -40.17 -19.03 -4.61
C LYS A 192 -40.91 -20.31 -5.02
N VAL A 193 -40.22 -21.28 -5.61
CA VAL A 193 -40.85 -22.48 -6.19
C VAL A 193 -41.35 -23.47 -5.12
N PRO A 194 -42.45 -24.20 -5.39
CA PRO A 194 -42.88 -25.31 -4.54
C PRO A 194 -41.82 -26.41 -4.44
N GLU A 195 -41.88 -27.20 -3.35
CA GLU A 195 -40.90 -28.27 -3.05
C GLU A 195 -40.69 -29.26 -4.21
N LYS A 196 -41.75 -29.55 -4.98
CA LYS A 196 -41.68 -30.44 -6.16
C LYS A 196 -40.81 -29.89 -7.30
N LEU A 197 -40.72 -28.56 -7.43
CA LEU A 197 -39.95 -27.88 -8.48
C LEU A 197 -38.56 -27.43 -8.01
N LEU A 198 -38.26 -27.57 -6.72
CA LEU A 198 -37.02 -27.08 -6.12
C LEU A 198 -35.78 -27.75 -6.73
N SER A 199 -35.80 -29.06 -6.95
CA SER A 199 -34.70 -29.80 -7.57
C SER A 199 -34.39 -29.29 -8.99
N PHE A 200 -35.43 -28.96 -9.76
CA PHE A 200 -35.31 -28.38 -11.09
C PHE A 200 -34.75 -26.96 -11.05
N ALA A 201 -35.22 -26.10 -10.14
CA ALA A 201 -34.69 -24.75 -9.97
C ALA A 201 -33.20 -24.76 -9.57
N VAL A 202 -32.81 -25.65 -8.65
CA VAL A 202 -31.41 -25.86 -8.26
C VAL A 202 -30.59 -26.36 -9.45
N ARG A 203 -31.12 -27.27 -10.27
CA ARG A 203 -30.46 -27.71 -11.51
C ARG A 203 -30.27 -26.53 -12.47
N CYS A 204 -31.26 -25.67 -12.68
CA CYS A 204 -31.11 -24.46 -13.50
C CYS A 204 -30.03 -23.51 -12.96
N LYS A 205 -29.96 -23.30 -11.64
CA LYS A 205 -28.87 -22.54 -11.02
C LYS A 205 -27.51 -23.17 -11.36
N ASN A 206 -27.35 -24.48 -11.17
CA ASN A 206 -26.11 -25.18 -11.49
C ASN A 206 -25.74 -25.11 -12.99
N LEU A 207 -26.75 -25.11 -13.88
CA LEU A 207 -26.54 -24.92 -15.31
C LEU A 207 -25.94 -23.55 -15.64
N THR A 208 -26.35 -22.48 -14.94
CA THR A 208 -25.74 -21.14 -15.15
C THR A 208 -24.25 -21.14 -14.79
N VAL A 209 -23.87 -21.77 -13.67
CA VAL A 209 -22.47 -21.91 -13.24
C VAL A 209 -21.68 -22.79 -14.21
N SER A 210 -22.25 -23.94 -14.60
CA SER A 210 -21.62 -24.89 -15.54
C SER A 210 -21.38 -24.27 -16.91
N ASN A 211 -22.37 -23.55 -17.46
CA ASN A 211 -22.21 -22.86 -18.74
C ASN A 211 -21.19 -21.72 -18.64
N THR A 212 -21.14 -20.99 -17.52
CA THR A 212 -20.12 -19.95 -17.29
C THR A 212 -18.72 -20.54 -17.27
N ARG A 213 -18.56 -21.71 -16.63
CA ARG A 213 -17.33 -22.49 -16.68
C ARG A 213 -16.97 -22.86 -18.12
N THR A 214 -17.90 -23.42 -18.90
CA THR A 214 -17.64 -23.76 -20.32
C THR A 214 -17.21 -22.55 -21.14
N VAL A 215 -17.88 -21.41 -20.96
CA VAL A 215 -17.57 -20.14 -21.62
C VAL A 215 -16.14 -19.67 -21.30
N LEU A 216 -15.70 -19.81 -20.05
CA LEU A 216 -14.34 -19.45 -19.61
C LEU A 216 -13.26 -20.44 -20.07
N LEU A 217 -13.60 -21.73 -20.20
CA LEU A 217 -12.68 -22.78 -20.66
C LEU A 217 -12.52 -22.81 -22.19
N THR A 218 -13.53 -22.36 -22.93
CA THR A 218 -13.58 -22.40 -24.40
C THR A 218 -14.02 -21.06 -25.02
N PRO A 219 -13.32 -19.95 -24.70
CA PRO A 219 -13.72 -18.62 -25.18
C PRO A 219 -13.67 -18.49 -26.71
N GLU A 220 -12.90 -19.33 -27.41
CA GLU A 220 -12.75 -19.29 -28.88
C GLU A 220 -14.06 -19.57 -29.63
N ILE A 221 -15.01 -20.25 -29.00
CA ILE A 221 -16.31 -20.57 -29.59
C ILE A 221 -17.16 -19.29 -29.72
N TYR A 222 -16.96 -18.32 -28.83
CA TYR A 222 -17.75 -17.08 -28.74
C TYR A 222 -17.11 -15.96 -29.57
N VAL A 223 -17.15 -16.13 -30.89
CA VAL A 223 -16.58 -15.17 -31.85
C VAL A 223 -17.14 -13.77 -31.61
N SER A 224 -16.29 -12.74 -31.70
CA SER A 224 -16.59 -11.31 -31.46
C SER A 224 -16.84 -10.89 -30.00
N GLN A 225 -16.66 -11.80 -29.04
CA GLN A 225 -16.73 -11.49 -27.61
C GLN A 225 -15.36 -11.62 -26.94
N ASN A 226 -15.08 -10.79 -25.94
CA ASN A 226 -13.94 -10.95 -25.05
C ASN A 226 -14.43 -11.43 -23.67
N ILE A 227 -14.48 -12.73 -23.48
CA ILE A 227 -15.05 -13.37 -22.29
C ILE A 227 -14.34 -12.92 -20.99
N TYR A 228 -13.01 -12.86 -21.02
CA TYR A 228 -12.21 -12.46 -19.85
C TYR A 228 -12.44 -11.00 -19.47
N GLU A 229 -12.65 -10.14 -20.47
CA GLU A 229 -13.01 -8.74 -20.27
C GLU A 229 -14.41 -8.59 -19.67
N GLN A 230 -15.38 -9.37 -20.17
CA GLN A 230 -16.74 -9.39 -19.62
C GLN A 230 -16.76 -9.82 -18.14
N LEU A 231 -15.91 -10.78 -17.74
CA LEU A 231 -15.79 -11.18 -16.33
C LEU A 231 -15.25 -10.04 -15.46
N LEU A 232 -14.24 -9.30 -15.94
CA LEU A 232 -13.72 -8.14 -15.22
C LEU A 232 -14.77 -7.01 -15.14
N ASP A 233 -15.50 -6.76 -16.23
CA ASP A 233 -16.56 -5.75 -16.29
C ASP A 233 -17.71 -6.07 -15.33
N LEU A 234 -18.10 -7.35 -15.23
CA LEU A 234 -19.08 -7.82 -14.26
C LEU A 234 -18.62 -7.55 -12.81
N LEU A 235 -17.36 -7.83 -12.49
CA LEU A 235 -16.79 -7.51 -11.18
C LEU A 235 -16.80 -6.00 -10.92
N LEU A 236 -16.38 -5.18 -11.90
CA LEU A 236 -16.40 -3.71 -11.78
C LEU A 236 -17.81 -3.18 -11.52
N GLU A 237 -18.82 -3.69 -12.23
CA GLU A 237 -20.22 -3.32 -12.02
C GLU A 237 -20.72 -3.73 -10.63
N GLY A 238 -20.40 -4.96 -10.19
CA GLY A 238 -20.78 -5.50 -8.88
C GLY A 238 -20.20 -4.69 -7.71
N PHE A 239 -18.90 -4.41 -7.74
CA PHE A 239 -18.24 -3.63 -6.70
C PHE A 239 -18.66 -2.15 -6.71
N ASN A 240 -19.02 -1.59 -7.87
CA ASN A 240 -19.51 -0.22 -7.97
C ASN A 240 -20.95 -0.05 -7.45
N ARG A 241 -21.80 -1.08 -7.53
CA ARG A 241 -23.21 -1.05 -7.07
C ARG A 241 -23.41 -1.31 -5.57
N ALA A 242 -22.34 -1.47 -4.79
CA ALA A 242 -22.39 -1.76 -3.36
C ALA A 242 -23.18 -3.04 -2.98
N GLN A 243 -23.30 -4.00 -3.91
CA GLN A 243 -23.79 -5.37 -3.66
C GLN A 243 -22.78 -6.40 -4.21
N PRO A 244 -21.51 -6.37 -3.75
CA PRO A 244 -20.49 -7.29 -4.26
C PRO A 244 -20.76 -8.76 -3.91
N GLU A 245 -21.60 -9.03 -2.90
CA GLU A 245 -21.79 -10.38 -2.35
C GLU A 245 -22.33 -11.36 -3.38
N GLU A 246 -23.32 -10.96 -4.20
CA GLU A 246 -23.93 -11.85 -5.19
C GLU A 246 -22.97 -12.18 -6.34
N VAL A 247 -22.21 -11.19 -6.81
CA VAL A 247 -21.21 -11.40 -7.87
C VAL A 247 -20.07 -12.27 -7.34
N VAL A 248 -19.61 -12.03 -6.11
CA VAL A 248 -18.57 -12.84 -5.48
C VAL A 248 -19.03 -14.28 -5.28
N GLU A 249 -20.25 -14.52 -4.80
CA GLU A 249 -20.82 -15.87 -4.63
C GLU A 249 -20.87 -16.62 -5.97
N PHE A 250 -21.37 -15.96 -7.02
CA PHE A 250 -21.40 -16.53 -8.37
C PHE A 250 -19.99 -16.89 -8.88
N VAL A 251 -19.05 -15.96 -8.77
CA VAL A 251 -17.66 -16.18 -9.23
C VAL A 251 -16.98 -17.28 -8.43
N GLU A 252 -17.21 -17.38 -7.11
CA GLU A 252 -16.66 -18.44 -6.28
C GLU A 252 -17.22 -19.83 -6.62
N GLU A 253 -18.51 -19.94 -6.93
CA GLU A 253 -19.11 -21.18 -7.44
C GLU A 253 -18.49 -21.61 -8.78
N VAL A 254 -18.25 -20.65 -9.70
CA VAL A 254 -17.60 -20.91 -10.99
C VAL A 254 -16.14 -21.34 -10.80
N ILE A 255 -15.39 -20.68 -9.91
CA ILE A 255 -14.01 -21.05 -9.57
C ILE A 255 -13.96 -22.48 -9.01
N ALA A 256 -14.85 -22.82 -8.09
CA ALA A 256 -14.94 -24.18 -7.54
C ALA A 256 -15.20 -25.22 -8.64
N GLY A 257 -16.07 -24.89 -9.61
CA GLY A 257 -16.30 -25.73 -10.79
C GLY A 257 -15.05 -25.93 -11.65
N ILE A 258 -14.33 -24.85 -11.96
CA ILE A 258 -13.07 -24.91 -12.75
C ILE A 258 -12.00 -25.73 -12.01
N LEU A 259 -11.87 -25.54 -10.69
CA LEU A 259 -10.88 -26.26 -9.90
C LEU A 259 -11.16 -27.77 -9.80
N SER A 260 -12.44 -28.16 -9.86
CA SER A 260 -12.84 -29.58 -9.79
C SER A 260 -12.50 -30.37 -11.05
N ASP A 261 -12.39 -29.71 -12.20
CA ASP A 261 -12.17 -30.34 -13.50
C ASP A 261 -11.38 -29.38 -14.42
N GLN A 262 -10.08 -29.68 -14.54
CA GLN A 262 -9.07 -28.89 -15.27
C GLN A 262 -8.58 -29.60 -16.54
N GLU A 263 -9.39 -30.49 -17.14
CA GLU A 263 -8.97 -31.23 -18.34
C GLU A 263 -8.77 -30.33 -19.57
N VAL A 264 -9.59 -29.29 -19.72
CA VAL A 264 -9.57 -28.39 -20.88
C VAL A 264 -8.56 -27.25 -20.69
N ARG A 265 -8.65 -26.54 -19.57
CA ARG A 265 -7.72 -25.49 -19.13
C ARG A 265 -7.60 -25.51 -17.62
N THR A 266 -6.43 -25.12 -17.15
CA THR A 266 -6.17 -24.86 -15.74
C THR A 266 -6.82 -23.55 -15.29
N PHE A 267 -7.04 -23.41 -13.99
CA PHE A 267 -7.54 -22.15 -13.43
C PHE A 267 -6.61 -20.96 -13.72
N GLU A 268 -5.30 -21.22 -13.75
CA GLU A 268 -4.28 -20.22 -14.09
C GLU A 268 -4.47 -19.65 -15.51
N GLU A 269 -4.69 -20.52 -16.49
CA GLU A 269 -4.93 -20.11 -17.89
C GLU A 269 -6.22 -19.29 -18.06
N VAL A 270 -7.19 -19.44 -17.17
CA VAL A 270 -8.44 -18.66 -17.18
C VAL A 270 -8.26 -17.28 -16.55
N ILE A 271 -7.52 -17.17 -15.44
CA ILE A 271 -7.43 -15.93 -14.66
C ILE A 271 -6.30 -15.00 -15.13
N ILE A 272 -5.22 -15.52 -15.73
CA ILE A 272 -4.11 -14.68 -16.23
C ILE A 272 -4.60 -13.61 -17.24
N PRO A 273 -5.41 -13.93 -18.26
CA PRO A 273 -5.93 -12.91 -19.17
C PRO A 273 -6.74 -11.81 -18.46
N VAL A 274 -7.45 -12.15 -17.38
CA VAL A 274 -8.19 -11.18 -16.55
C VAL A 274 -7.21 -10.23 -15.87
N PHE A 275 -6.08 -10.73 -15.35
CA PHE A 275 -5.02 -9.91 -14.78
C PHE A 275 -4.35 -9.00 -15.82
N ASP A 276 -4.10 -9.49 -17.03
CA ASP A 276 -3.51 -8.70 -18.11
C ASP A 276 -4.42 -7.52 -18.52
N ILE A 277 -5.73 -7.77 -18.65
CA ILE A 277 -6.73 -6.74 -18.94
C ILE A 277 -6.83 -5.76 -17.76
N PHE A 278 -6.89 -6.27 -16.52
CA PHE A 278 -6.90 -5.46 -15.30
C PHE A 278 -5.68 -4.51 -15.27
N GLN A 279 -4.49 -5.05 -15.52
CA GLN A 279 -3.25 -4.28 -15.56
C GLN A 279 -3.27 -3.22 -16.68
N GLY A 280 -3.71 -3.63 -17.86
CA GLY A 280 -3.80 -2.76 -19.04
C GLY A 280 -4.67 -1.54 -18.80
N ARG A 281 -5.74 -1.68 -18.01
CA ARG A 281 -6.67 -0.59 -17.68
C ARG A 281 -6.22 0.25 -16.46
N ILE A 282 -5.70 -0.38 -15.40
CA ILE A 282 -5.34 0.33 -14.16
C ILE A 282 -4.11 1.24 -14.32
N LYS A 283 -3.16 0.89 -15.19
CA LYS A 283 -1.90 1.64 -15.38
C LYS A 283 -2.11 3.10 -15.79
N ASP A 284 -3.25 3.40 -16.42
CA ASP A 284 -3.58 4.72 -16.95
C ASP A 284 -4.43 5.55 -15.97
N LEU A 285 -4.85 4.97 -14.83
CA LEU A 285 -5.66 5.63 -13.82
C LEU A 285 -4.85 6.56 -12.91
N GLU A 286 -5.51 7.60 -12.41
CA GLU A 286 -4.93 8.61 -11.51
C GLU A 286 -5.43 8.42 -10.08
N LEU A 287 -4.63 8.88 -9.11
CA LEU A 287 -4.89 8.69 -7.69
C LEU A 287 -6.28 9.20 -7.23
N CYS A 288 -6.79 10.27 -7.86
CA CYS A 288 -8.04 10.92 -7.45
C CYS A 288 -9.27 10.39 -8.21
N GLN A 289 -9.12 9.44 -9.13
CA GLN A 289 -10.23 8.93 -9.92
C GLN A 289 -11.04 7.90 -9.11
N PRO A 290 -12.38 8.05 -8.98
CA PRO A 290 -13.20 7.09 -8.21
C PRO A 290 -13.09 5.65 -8.71
N VAL A 291 -12.98 5.48 -10.03
CA VAL A 291 -12.85 4.17 -10.69
C VAL A 291 -11.62 3.40 -10.17
N LEU A 292 -10.52 4.07 -9.85
CA LEU A 292 -9.34 3.43 -9.26
C LEU A 292 -9.69 2.64 -8.00
N TYR A 293 -10.55 3.20 -7.14
CA TYR A 293 -10.91 2.56 -5.88
C TYR A 293 -11.75 1.31 -6.08
N THR A 294 -12.60 1.27 -7.11
CA THR A 294 -13.30 0.04 -7.52
C THR A 294 -12.31 -1.05 -7.96
N TYR A 295 -11.27 -0.69 -8.74
CA TYR A 295 -10.22 -1.63 -9.09
C TYR A 295 -9.43 -2.13 -7.87
N LEU A 296 -9.16 -1.26 -6.88
CA LEU A 296 -8.51 -1.66 -5.63
C LEU A 296 -9.38 -2.61 -4.81
N ASP A 297 -10.69 -2.44 -4.82
CA ASP A 297 -11.62 -3.35 -4.14
C ASP A 297 -11.66 -4.73 -4.81
N ILE A 298 -11.59 -4.79 -6.14
CA ILE A 298 -11.41 -6.04 -6.88
C ILE A 298 -10.06 -6.68 -6.54
N LEU A 299 -8.97 -5.91 -6.50
CA LEU A 299 -7.65 -6.44 -6.16
C LEU A 299 -7.59 -6.92 -4.69
N LEU A 300 -8.35 -6.28 -3.79
CA LEU A 300 -8.54 -6.76 -2.43
C LEU A 300 -9.24 -8.12 -2.43
N TYR A 301 -10.32 -8.28 -3.19
CA TYR A 301 -10.98 -9.57 -3.37
C TYR A 301 -10.03 -10.64 -3.93
N PHE A 302 -9.28 -10.32 -4.99
CA PHE A 302 -8.28 -11.21 -5.58
C PHE A 302 -7.20 -11.63 -4.58
N SER A 303 -6.72 -10.69 -3.75
CA SER A 303 -5.74 -10.97 -2.70
C SER A 303 -6.30 -11.81 -1.54
N HIS A 304 -7.61 -11.76 -1.32
CA HIS A 304 -8.29 -12.46 -0.23
C HIS A 304 -8.67 -13.89 -0.58
N ASN A 305 -9.15 -14.11 -1.82
CA ASN A 305 -9.48 -15.43 -2.34
C ASN A 305 -8.19 -16.27 -2.50
N LYS A 306 -8.18 -17.46 -1.92
CA LYS A 306 -6.97 -18.30 -1.82
C LYS A 306 -6.42 -18.71 -3.19
N ASP A 307 -7.29 -19.11 -4.10
CA ASP A 307 -6.90 -19.66 -5.40
C ASP A 307 -6.46 -18.55 -6.36
N ILE A 308 -7.19 -17.42 -6.36
CA ILE A 308 -6.79 -16.22 -7.13
C ILE A 308 -5.46 -15.67 -6.60
N ALA A 309 -5.30 -15.55 -5.27
CA ALA A 309 -4.09 -14.99 -4.67
C ALA A 309 -2.84 -15.84 -4.98
N LYS A 310 -2.99 -17.17 -5.10
CA LYS A 310 -1.90 -18.05 -5.50
C LYS A 310 -1.42 -17.68 -6.91
N VAL A 311 -2.32 -17.67 -7.89
CA VAL A 311 -1.99 -17.34 -9.28
C VAL A 311 -1.49 -15.90 -9.40
N LEU A 312 -2.05 -14.96 -8.65
CA LEU A 312 -1.62 -13.55 -8.65
C LEU A 312 -0.14 -13.41 -8.26
N VAL A 313 0.30 -14.11 -7.20
CA VAL A 313 1.70 -14.02 -6.72
C VAL A 313 2.68 -14.70 -7.68
N GLU A 314 2.23 -15.72 -8.42
CA GLU A 314 2.99 -16.37 -9.50
C GLU A 314 3.08 -15.44 -10.72
N HIS A 315 1.97 -14.80 -11.09
CA HIS A 315 1.87 -13.91 -12.25
C HIS A 315 2.69 -12.61 -12.12
N ILE A 316 2.85 -12.05 -10.91
CA ILE A 316 3.64 -10.82 -10.70
C ILE A 316 5.15 -11.02 -10.79
N GLN A 317 5.63 -12.26 -10.87
CA GLN A 317 7.06 -12.54 -10.97
C GLN A 317 7.58 -12.03 -12.32
N PRO A 318 8.60 -11.15 -12.33
CA PRO A 318 9.10 -10.59 -13.58
C PRO A 318 9.83 -11.64 -14.42
N LYS A 319 9.68 -11.54 -15.75
CA LYS A 319 10.41 -12.40 -16.70
C LYS A 319 11.93 -12.24 -16.61
N ASP A 320 12.40 -11.02 -16.30
CA ASP A 320 13.80 -10.71 -16.02
C ASP A 320 13.92 -10.16 -14.58
N PRO A 321 14.26 -11.01 -13.60
CA PRO A 321 14.36 -10.62 -12.20
C PRO A 321 15.46 -9.62 -11.88
N ALA A 322 16.45 -9.43 -12.75
CA ALA A 322 17.55 -8.48 -12.55
C ALA A 322 17.17 -7.05 -12.96
N ASN A 323 16.11 -6.89 -13.75
CA ASN A 323 15.66 -5.60 -14.25
C ASN A 323 14.59 -4.98 -13.34
N GLY A 324 14.98 -3.94 -12.59
CA GLY A 324 14.11 -3.25 -11.64
C GLY A 324 12.82 -2.71 -12.25
N LEU A 325 12.85 -2.29 -13.52
CA LEU A 325 11.67 -1.78 -14.23
C LEU A 325 10.61 -2.86 -14.48
N GLN A 326 10.99 -4.14 -14.61
CA GLN A 326 10.02 -5.23 -14.85
C GLN A 326 9.10 -5.45 -13.65
N TYR A 327 9.57 -5.19 -12.42
CA TYR A 327 8.72 -5.24 -11.23
C TYR A 327 7.61 -4.19 -11.28
N GLN A 328 7.91 -2.99 -11.75
CA GLN A 328 6.92 -1.92 -11.97
C GLN A 328 5.89 -2.31 -13.06
N LYS A 329 6.28 -3.12 -14.04
CA LYS A 329 5.40 -3.62 -15.11
C LYS A 329 4.57 -4.86 -14.72
N SER A 330 4.54 -5.24 -13.46
CA SER A 330 3.60 -6.26 -12.96
C SER A 330 2.25 -5.63 -12.60
N VAL A 331 1.22 -6.45 -12.31
CA VAL A 331 -0.06 -5.98 -11.75
C VAL A 331 0.18 -5.13 -10.49
N LEU A 332 0.82 -5.70 -9.46
CA LEU A 332 1.11 -4.96 -8.22
C LEU A 332 2.01 -3.76 -8.46
N GLY A 333 2.99 -3.88 -9.36
CA GLY A 333 3.89 -2.77 -9.66
C GLY A 333 3.22 -1.60 -10.37
N SER A 334 2.24 -1.88 -11.23
CA SER A 334 1.44 -0.85 -11.91
C SER A 334 0.63 -0.08 -10.89
N VAL A 335 0.00 -0.79 -9.93
CA VAL A 335 -0.72 -0.14 -8.83
C VAL A 335 0.22 0.66 -7.93
N LEU A 336 1.35 0.09 -7.51
CA LEU A 336 2.35 0.80 -6.68
C LEU A 336 2.87 2.07 -7.35
N SER A 337 2.83 2.18 -8.68
CA SER A 337 3.32 3.34 -9.42
C SER A 337 2.33 4.51 -9.50
N ILE A 338 1.08 4.33 -9.04
CA ILE A 338 0.07 5.40 -9.04
C ILE A 338 0.36 6.39 -7.91
N SER A 339 0.53 7.67 -8.24
CA SER A 339 0.85 8.73 -7.29
C SER A 339 0.46 10.11 -7.83
N CYS A 340 0.61 11.13 -6.99
CA CYS A 340 0.58 12.53 -7.41
C CYS A 340 1.94 13.03 -7.95
N LEU A 341 2.95 12.17 -8.03
CA LEU A 341 4.21 12.47 -8.73
C LEU A 341 4.03 12.42 -10.26
N LEU A 342 4.96 13.04 -10.99
CA LEU A 342 4.96 12.93 -12.46
C LEU A 342 5.13 11.47 -12.91
N ARG A 343 4.30 11.04 -13.86
CA ARG A 343 4.41 9.72 -14.49
C ARG A 343 5.67 9.58 -15.34
N THR A 344 5.97 10.62 -16.10
CA THR A 344 7.17 10.73 -16.93
C THR A 344 8.01 11.90 -16.41
N PRO A 345 9.27 11.66 -16.03
CA PRO A 345 10.16 12.73 -15.60
C PRO A 345 10.19 13.89 -16.61
N GLY A 346 10.12 15.13 -16.12
CA GLY A 346 10.19 16.34 -16.96
C GLY A 346 8.93 16.69 -17.76
N VAL A 347 7.96 15.77 -17.93
CA VAL A 347 6.70 16.00 -18.65
C VAL A 347 5.62 16.41 -17.64
N VAL A 348 5.23 17.69 -17.68
CA VAL A 348 4.19 18.25 -16.79
C VAL A 348 2.83 18.38 -17.48
N GLU A 349 2.79 18.22 -18.80
CA GLU A 349 1.55 18.27 -19.58
C GLU A 349 0.58 17.18 -19.12
N GLY A 350 -0.62 17.60 -18.70
CA GLY A 350 -1.64 16.68 -18.14
C GLY A 350 -1.50 16.43 -16.64
N HIS A 351 -0.51 16.99 -15.95
CA HIS A 351 -0.38 16.86 -14.49
C HIS A 351 -1.37 17.75 -13.74
N GLY A 352 -2.54 17.21 -13.41
CA GLY A 352 -3.70 17.97 -12.92
C GLY A 352 -3.66 18.45 -11.46
N TYR A 353 -2.58 18.19 -10.70
CA TYR A 353 -2.56 18.45 -9.26
C TYR A 353 -2.27 19.91 -8.88
N PHE A 354 -1.30 20.55 -9.53
CA PHE A 354 -0.91 21.93 -9.20
C PHE A 354 -0.89 22.76 -10.48
N LEU A 355 -1.93 23.58 -10.68
CA LEU A 355 -2.11 24.38 -11.89
C LEU A 355 -1.60 25.81 -11.65
N ASN A 356 -0.64 26.27 -12.47
CA ASN A 356 -0.05 27.62 -12.40
C ASN A 356 0.38 28.04 -10.97
N PRO A 357 1.27 27.26 -10.31
CA PRO A 357 1.59 27.46 -8.90
C PRO A 357 2.17 28.84 -8.56
N SER A 358 2.78 29.59 -9.49
CA SER A 358 3.23 30.96 -9.18
C SER A 358 2.09 31.94 -8.89
N ARG A 359 0.88 31.64 -9.38
CA ARG A 359 -0.32 32.48 -9.21
C ARG A 359 -1.19 32.02 -8.04
N SER A 360 -1.01 30.78 -7.59
CA SER A 360 -1.77 30.22 -6.47
C SER A 360 -1.37 30.88 -5.16
N SER A 361 -2.36 31.19 -4.33
CA SER A 361 -2.11 31.65 -2.97
C SER A 361 -1.56 30.51 -2.10
N ALA A 362 -0.83 30.86 -1.03
CA ALA A 362 -0.33 29.86 -0.08
C ALA A 362 -1.45 29.02 0.57
N GLN A 363 -2.65 29.58 0.71
CA GLN A 363 -3.80 28.86 1.26
C GLN A 363 -4.37 27.85 0.27
N GLU A 364 -4.50 28.20 -1.01
CA GLU A 364 -4.96 27.27 -2.05
C GLU A 364 -4.01 26.09 -2.20
N THR A 365 -2.70 26.35 -2.22
CA THR A 365 -1.68 25.29 -2.27
C THR A 365 -1.79 24.33 -1.09
N LYS A 366 -2.03 24.85 0.13
CA LYS A 366 -2.23 24.02 1.34
C LYS A 366 -3.51 23.19 1.28
N VAL A 367 -4.61 23.75 0.78
CA VAL A 367 -5.88 23.00 0.60
C VAL A 367 -5.68 21.87 -0.40
N GLN A 368 -4.98 22.14 -1.51
CA GLN A 368 -4.71 21.13 -2.52
C GLN A 368 -3.77 20.03 -1.99
N GLU A 369 -2.75 20.39 -1.23
CA GLU A 369 -1.87 19.45 -0.52
C GLU A 369 -2.68 18.55 0.44
N ALA A 370 -3.59 19.11 1.22
CA ALA A 370 -4.45 18.35 2.13
C ALA A 370 -5.41 17.39 1.40
N ASN A 371 -5.96 17.81 0.25
CA ASN A 371 -6.79 16.94 -0.59
C ASN A 371 -5.97 15.75 -1.10
N ILE A 372 -4.76 16.00 -1.61
CA ILE A 372 -3.85 14.95 -2.06
C ILE A 372 -3.52 13.99 -0.91
N HIS A 373 -3.24 14.50 0.29
CA HIS A 373 -2.96 13.68 1.47
C HIS A 373 -4.11 12.73 1.82
N HIS A 374 -5.36 13.16 1.65
CA HIS A 374 -6.53 12.31 1.88
C HIS A 374 -6.54 11.11 0.93
N PHE A 375 -6.39 11.35 -0.38
CA PHE A 375 -6.38 10.28 -1.38
C PHE A 375 -5.18 9.34 -1.20
N ILE A 376 -3.98 9.87 -0.94
CA ILE A 376 -2.78 9.06 -0.63
C ILE A 376 -3.05 8.15 0.56
N GLY A 377 -3.65 8.69 1.64
CA GLY A 377 -3.93 7.92 2.85
C GLY A 377 -4.88 6.75 2.61
N GLN A 378 -5.97 6.98 1.89
CA GLN A 378 -6.93 5.92 1.52
C GLN A 378 -6.29 4.88 0.60
N PHE A 379 -5.54 5.34 -0.40
CA PHE A 379 -4.86 4.49 -1.37
C PHE A 379 -3.85 3.55 -0.71
N GLN A 380 -2.97 4.09 0.13
CA GLN A 380 -1.96 3.30 0.85
C GLN A 380 -2.58 2.36 1.89
N GLU A 381 -3.77 2.64 2.41
CA GLU A 381 -4.51 1.72 3.28
C GLU A 381 -4.98 0.47 2.51
N LYS A 382 -5.57 0.67 1.33
CA LYS A 382 -5.97 -0.44 0.44
C LYS A 382 -4.75 -1.27 0.02
N LEU A 383 -3.65 -0.61 -0.37
CA LEU A 383 -2.39 -1.30 -0.70
C LEU A 383 -1.85 -2.13 0.47
N HIS A 384 -1.83 -1.58 1.68
CA HIS A 384 -1.41 -2.31 2.86
C HIS A 384 -2.25 -3.56 3.09
N GLN A 385 -3.58 -3.46 2.95
CA GLN A 385 -4.50 -4.59 3.09
C GLN A 385 -4.26 -5.67 2.03
N ILE A 386 -4.02 -5.29 0.77
CA ILE A 386 -3.67 -6.24 -0.31
C ILE A 386 -2.42 -7.03 0.04
N PHE A 387 -1.31 -6.37 0.38
CA PHE A 387 -0.06 -7.04 0.75
C PHE A 387 -0.21 -7.89 2.00
N LYS A 388 -0.93 -7.39 3.01
CA LYS A 388 -1.23 -8.15 4.24
C LYS A 388 -2.01 -9.41 3.95
N ASN A 389 -3.03 -9.36 3.08
CA ASN A 389 -3.80 -10.52 2.66
C ASN A 389 -2.87 -11.58 2.06
N LEU A 390 -2.06 -11.20 1.07
CA LEU A 390 -1.12 -12.08 0.37
C LEU A 390 -0.10 -12.74 1.32
N LEU A 391 0.43 -11.99 2.30
CA LEU A 391 1.32 -12.54 3.33
C LEU A 391 0.63 -13.54 4.27
N GLN A 392 -0.69 -13.45 4.44
CA GLN A 392 -1.45 -14.25 5.39
C GLN A 392 -2.19 -15.44 4.74
N ARG A 393 -2.40 -15.46 3.42
CA ARG A 393 -3.20 -16.48 2.73
C ARG A 393 -2.63 -17.91 2.88
N SER A 394 -1.38 -18.10 2.49
CA SER A 394 -0.71 -19.41 2.51
C SER A 394 0.80 -19.24 2.73
N ALA A 395 1.49 -20.32 3.09
CA ALA A 395 2.95 -20.28 3.26
C ALA A 395 3.65 -20.07 1.90
N GLU A 396 3.09 -20.62 0.83
CA GLU A 396 3.56 -20.52 -0.54
C GLU A 396 3.42 -19.09 -1.07
N SER A 397 2.23 -18.47 -0.95
CA SER A 397 2.01 -17.07 -1.35
C SER A 397 2.88 -16.12 -0.55
N ARG A 398 3.06 -16.37 0.75
CA ARG A 398 3.98 -15.58 1.59
C ARG A 398 5.41 -15.67 1.07
N HIS A 399 5.92 -16.88 0.87
CA HIS A 399 7.27 -17.10 0.36
C HIS A 399 7.48 -16.42 -0.99
N ALA A 400 6.57 -16.62 -1.94
CA ALA A 400 6.68 -16.05 -3.28
C ALA A 400 6.58 -14.50 -3.28
N LEU A 401 5.76 -13.90 -2.42
CA LEU A 401 5.70 -12.45 -2.24
C LEU A 401 6.97 -11.90 -1.57
N LEU A 402 7.50 -12.55 -0.53
CA LEU A 402 8.74 -12.12 0.11
C LEU A 402 9.94 -12.27 -0.84
N SER A 403 9.99 -13.34 -1.64
CA SER A 403 10.95 -13.53 -2.72
C SER A 403 10.84 -12.40 -3.76
N TRP A 404 9.62 -12.04 -4.16
CA TRP A 404 9.38 -10.91 -5.07
C TRP A 404 9.92 -9.60 -4.47
N LEU A 405 9.65 -9.31 -3.20
CA LEU A 405 10.16 -8.12 -2.50
C LEU A 405 11.69 -8.10 -2.44
N GLY A 406 12.31 -9.22 -2.05
CA GLY A 406 13.76 -9.33 -1.96
C GLY A 406 14.47 -9.15 -3.30
N ASN A 407 13.96 -9.79 -4.36
CA ASN A 407 14.52 -9.63 -5.70
C ASN A 407 14.25 -8.21 -6.25
N CYS A 408 13.07 -7.63 -5.98
CA CYS A 408 12.71 -6.26 -6.38
C CYS A 408 13.67 -5.22 -5.81
N LEU A 409 13.94 -5.29 -4.51
CA LEU A 409 14.85 -4.36 -3.83
C LEU A 409 16.29 -4.53 -4.35
N GLN A 410 16.73 -5.77 -4.56
CA GLN A 410 18.06 -6.06 -5.11
C GLN A 410 18.24 -5.53 -6.55
N ALA A 411 17.26 -5.78 -7.42
CA ALA A 411 17.28 -5.30 -8.81
C ALA A 411 17.30 -3.77 -8.90
N ASN A 412 16.81 -3.09 -7.86
CA ASN A 412 16.76 -1.64 -7.75
C ASN A 412 17.84 -1.04 -6.84
N ALA A 413 18.80 -1.84 -6.33
CA ALA A 413 19.86 -1.36 -5.43
C ALA A 413 20.71 -0.24 -6.07
N GLY A 414 20.81 -0.22 -7.40
CA GLY A 414 21.48 0.86 -8.13
C GLY A 414 20.86 2.25 -7.98
N ARG A 415 19.61 2.36 -7.49
CA ARG A 415 18.92 3.65 -7.25
C ARG A 415 19.62 4.52 -6.20
N ALA A 416 20.35 3.92 -5.25
CA ALA A 416 21.12 4.62 -4.23
C ALA A 416 22.44 5.22 -4.76
N LYS A 417 22.89 4.84 -5.96
CA LYS A 417 24.16 5.31 -6.51
C LYS A 417 24.02 6.72 -7.08
N ILE A 418 25.01 7.58 -6.81
CA ILE A 418 25.04 9.00 -7.22
C ILE A 418 24.88 9.17 -8.74
N TRP A 419 25.54 8.34 -9.55
CA TRP A 419 25.49 8.44 -11.02
C TRP A 419 24.11 8.14 -11.60
N THR A 420 23.27 7.38 -10.90
CA THR A 420 21.90 7.05 -11.34
C THR A 420 21.02 8.29 -11.40
N ASN A 421 21.34 9.34 -10.64
CA ASN A 421 20.65 10.64 -10.73
C ASN A 421 21.02 11.44 -11.99
N GLN A 422 22.05 11.03 -12.74
CA GLN A 422 22.57 11.70 -13.92
C GLN A 422 22.31 10.92 -15.22
N MET A 423 21.68 9.74 -15.12
CA MET A 423 21.39 8.90 -16.29
C MET A 423 20.30 9.52 -17.18
N PRO A 424 20.51 9.57 -18.51
CA PRO A 424 19.47 9.97 -19.45
C PRO A 424 18.25 9.05 -19.35
N GLU A 425 17.05 9.64 -19.48
CA GLU A 425 15.76 8.95 -19.31
C GLU A 425 15.56 7.73 -20.22
N ILE A 426 16.26 7.66 -21.35
CA ILE A 426 16.20 6.55 -22.32
C ILE A 426 16.77 5.24 -21.73
N PHE A 427 17.56 5.31 -20.66
CA PHE A 427 18.19 4.15 -19.99
C PHE A 427 17.55 3.83 -18.63
N GLN A 428 16.24 4.05 -18.49
CA GLN A 428 15.54 3.80 -17.22
C GLN A 428 15.46 2.29 -16.91
N LEU A 429 16.42 1.80 -16.11
CA LEU A 429 16.52 0.39 -15.69
C LEU A 429 15.83 0.09 -14.35
N TYR A 430 15.36 1.12 -13.67
CA TYR A 430 14.85 1.05 -12.29
C TYR A 430 13.37 1.46 -12.23
N ALA A 431 12.67 0.92 -11.24
CA ALA A 431 11.31 1.35 -10.94
C ALA A 431 11.28 2.82 -10.49
N SER A 432 10.13 3.47 -10.64
CA SER A 432 9.90 4.90 -10.39
C SER A 432 9.96 5.29 -8.91
N ASP A 433 10.08 6.58 -8.64
CA ASP A 433 10.00 7.11 -7.27
C ASP A 433 8.61 6.93 -6.65
N ALA A 434 7.54 6.99 -7.46
CA ALA A 434 6.18 6.71 -7.04
C ALA A 434 6.03 5.27 -6.52
N PHE A 435 6.56 4.30 -7.26
CA PHE A 435 6.61 2.90 -6.87
C PHE A 435 7.27 2.72 -5.50
N PHE A 436 8.44 3.32 -5.29
CA PHE A 436 9.20 3.17 -4.04
C PHE A 436 8.59 3.91 -2.85
N LEU A 437 7.93 5.06 -3.06
CA LEU A 437 7.18 5.73 -1.99
C LEU A 437 6.01 4.85 -1.50
N ASN A 438 5.22 4.31 -2.42
CA ASN A 438 4.08 3.47 -2.06
C ASN A 438 4.52 2.12 -1.48
N LEU A 439 5.58 1.51 -2.02
CA LEU A 439 6.15 0.28 -1.46
C LEU A 439 6.69 0.53 -0.05
N GLY A 440 7.44 1.62 0.14
CA GLY A 440 7.92 2.05 1.45
C GLY A 440 6.76 2.26 2.44
N ALA A 441 5.69 2.95 2.02
CA ALA A 441 4.49 3.14 2.81
C ALA A 441 3.83 1.83 3.26
N VAL A 442 3.68 0.86 2.35
CA VAL A 442 3.12 -0.47 2.66
C VAL A 442 3.99 -1.19 3.68
N LEU A 443 5.32 -1.20 3.49
CA LEU A 443 6.27 -1.88 4.36
C LEU A 443 6.34 -1.22 5.75
N VAL A 444 6.33 0.11 5.82
CA VAL A 444 6.21 0.86 7.08
C VAL A 444 4.94 0.45 7.84
N LYS A 445 3.79 0.38 7.16
CA LYS A 445 2.52 -0.06 7.76
C LYS A 445 2.57 -1.52 8.24
N LEU A 446 3.21 -2.42 7.49
CA LEU A 446 3.43 -3.82 7.89
C LEU A 446 4.35 -3.94 9.12
N CYS A 447 5.26 -2.97 9.33
CA CYS A 447 6.12 -2.92 10.52
C CYS A 447 5.46 -2.30 11.75
N GLN A 448 4.42 -1.46 11.60
CA GLN A 448 3.77 -0.75 12.72
C GLN A 448 3.42 -1.64 13.92
N PRO A 449 2.89 -2.88 13.77
CA PRO A 449 2.58 -3.75 14.91
C PRO A 449 3.79 -4.11 15.79
N PHE A 450 5.01 -3.90 15.28
CA PHE A 450 6.28 -4.22 15.95
C PHE A 450 7.07 -2.96 16.33
N CYS A 451 6.79 -1.82 15.69
CA CYS A 451 7.42 -0.52 15.95
C CYS A 451 6.83 0.12 17.21
N LYS A 452 7.20 -0.41 18.37
CA LYS A 452 6.97 0.26 19.66
C LYS A 452 8.29 0.32 20.41
N PRO A 453 8.79 1.52 20.78
CA PRO A 453 9.96 1.65 21.64
C PRO A 453 9.80 0.80 22.90
N CYS A 454 10.88 0.13 23.33
CA CYS A 454 10.90 -0.76 24.48
C CYS A 454 10.05 -2.05 24.37
N SER A 455 9.46 -2.37 23.21
CA SER A 455 8.71 -3.62 23.02
C SER A 455 9.65 -4.84 22.99
N PRO A 456 9.35 -5.92 23.72
CA PRO A 456 10.12 -7.16 23.66
C PRO A 456 10.06 -7.80 22.26
N LYS A 457 8.97 -7.58 21.50
CA LYS A 457 8.86 -8.07 20.13
C LYS A 457 9.94 -7.47 19.22
N LEU A 458 10.26 -6.19 19.40
CA LEU A 458 11.28 -5.50 18.62
C LEU A 458 12.67 -6.11 18.83
N LEU A 459 12.96 -6.59 20.04
CA LEU A 459 14.23 -7.22 20.40
C LEU A 459 14.41 -8.62 19.81
N THR A 460 13.38 -9.18 19.17
CA THR A 460 13.50 -10.42 18.37
C THR A 460 14.16 -10.20 17.01
N PHE A 461 14.44 -8.94 16.65
CA PHE A 461 15.20 -8.61 15.45
C PHE A 461 16.60 -9.22 15.51
N ASN A 462 16.98 -9.97 14.47
CA ASN A 462 18.29 -10.59 14.39
C ASN A 462 19.12 -10.03 13.22
N PRO A 463 20.13 -9.18 13.49
CA PRO A 463 20.89 -8.51 12.43
C PRO A 463 21.86 -9.43 11.69
N THR A 464 22.15 -10.63 12.20
CA THR A 464 22.99 -11.62 11.46
C THR A 464 22.42 -11.96 10.09
N TYR A 465 21.13 -11.70 9.87
CA TYR A 465 20.47 -11.78 8.57
C TYR A 465 21.23 -11.02 7.48
N CYS A 466 21.73 -9.81 7.78
CA CYS A 466 22.42 -8.96 6.81
C CYS A 466 23.81 -9.49 6.41
N ALA A 467 24.38 -10.42 7.18
CA ALA A 467 25.71 -10.98 6.96
C ALA A 467 25.70 -12.29 6.17
N LEU A 468 24.51 -12.80 5.83
CA LEU A 468 24.37 -14.05 5.09
C LEU A 468 24.89 -13.87 3.67
N LYS A 469 25.84 -14.72 3.29
CA LYS A 469 26.34 -14.83 1.91
C LYS A 469 25.29 -15.44 1.00
N GLU A 470 25.61 -15.58 -0.29
CA GLU A 470 24.75 -16.27 -1.25
C GLU A 470 24.37 -17.67 -0.75
N LEU A 471 23.07 -17.84 -0.51
CA LEU A 471 22.41 -19.08 -0.14
C LEU A 471 21.68 -19.65 -1.36
N SER A 472 21.54 -20.97 -1.41
CA SER A 472 20.65 -21.63 -2.37
C SER A 472 19.18 -21.25 -2.14
N GLU A 473 18.33 -21.32 -3.16
CA GLU A 473 16.91 -20.97 -3.04
C GLU A 473 16.17 -21.89 -2.04
N GLU A 474 16.58 -23.15 -1.91
CA GLU A 474 16.03 -24.08 -0.91
C GLU A 474 16.38 -23.66 0.52
N GLU A 475 17.64 -23.28 0.77
CA GLU A 475 18.05 -22.76 2.08
C GLU A 475 17.36 -21.44 2.41
N ARG A 476 17.18 -20.55 1.42
CA ARG A 476 16.44 -19.28 1.60
C ARG A 476 15.02 -19.53 2.06
N ARG A 477 14.34 -20.49 1.42
CA ARG A 477 12.98 -20.88 1.81
C ARG A 477 12.94 -21.48 3.21
N ASN A 478 13.84 -22.41 3.53
CA ASN A 478 13.86 -23.10 4.81
C ASN A 478 14.25 -22.19 5.99
N ARG A 479 15.08 -21.17 5.75
CA ARG A 479 15.60 -20.26 6.78
C ARG A 479 14.82 -18.94 6.87
N ASN A 480 13.84 -18.70 5.99
CA ASN A 480 13.15 -17.42 5.80
C ASN A 480 14.13 -16.27 5.49
N VAL A 481 14.84 -16.37 4.37
CA VAL A 481 15.84 -15.37 3.93
C VAL A 481 15.59 -14.95 2.50
N HIS A 482 14.78 -13.92 2.33
CA HIS A 482 14.35 -13.45 1.02
C HIS A 482 15.13 -12.22 0.51
N ALA A 483 15.65 -11.35 1.39
CA ALA A 483 16.48 -10.22 0.94
C ALA A 483 17.84 -10.71 0.40
N LYS A 484 18.41 -9.94 -0.52
CA LYS A 484 19.66 -10.27 -1.23
C LYS A 484 20.59 -9.06 -1.24
N GLY A 485 21.89 -9.30 -1.36
CA GLY A 485 22.93 -8.26 -1.55
C GLY A 485 23.32 -7.47 -0.31
N LEU A 486 22.76 -7.77 0.86
CA LEU A 486 23.05 -7.05 2.12
C LEU A 486 24.49 -7.28 2.61
N GLU A 487 25.12 -8.39 2.22
CA GLU A 487 26.50 -8.72 2.59
C GLU A 487 27.54 -7.77 1.98
N LYS A 488 27.13 -6.96 1.00
CA LYS A 488 27.97 -5.96 0.32
C LYS A 488 27.87 -4.58 0.97
N GLU A 489 26.90 -4.38 1.86
CA GLU A 489 26.67 -3.10 2.53
C GLU A 489 27.70 -2.86 3.63
N THR A 490 28.13 -1.62 3.78
CA THR A 490 28.97 -1.21 4.90
C THR A 490 28.16 -1.27 6.19
N CYS A 491 28.71 -1.86 7.24
CA CYS A 491 28.07 -1.94 8.55
C CYS A 491 28.66 -0.94 9.54
N LEU A 492 27.92 -0.64 10.62
CA LEU A 492 28.32 0.35 11.63
C LEU A 492 29.70 0.09 12.23
N ILE A 493 30.06 -1.18 12.37
CA ILE A 493 31.39 -1.63 12.80
C ILE A 493 31.90 -2.68 11.81
N PRO A 494 33.16 -2.59 11.35
CA PRO A 494 33.74 -3.63 10.52
C PRO A 494 33.79 -4.97 11.24
N LEU A 495 33.44 -6.05 10.55
CA LEU A 495 33.53 -7.40 11.09
C LEU A 495 35.01 -7.77 11.34
N PRO A 496 35.39 -8.21 12.56
CA PRO A 496 36.76 -8.65 12.82
C PRO A 496 37.12 -9.87 11.94
N PRO A 497 38.33 -9.93 11.34
CA PRO A 497 38.71 -10.97 10.38
C PRO A 497 38.73 -12.41 10.95
N GLN A 498 38.69 -12.58 12.27
CA GLN A 498 38.75 -13.88 12.97
C GLN A 498 37.41 -14.35 13.53
N GLN A 499 36.34 -13.56 13.40
CA GLN A 499 35.04 -13.89 13.98
C GLN A 499 34.22 -14.75 13.02
N LEU A 500 33.88 -15.98 13.42
CA LEU A 500 32.93 -16.83 12.69
C LEU A 500 31.52 -16.27 12.85
N VAL A 501 30.81 -16.10 11.74
CA VAL A 501 29.40 -15.65 11.75
C VAL A 501 28.52 -16.84 12.14
N GLU A 502 28.13 -16.92 13.41
CA GLU A 502 27.10 -17.87 13.86
C GLU A 502 25.72 -17.35 13.42
N SER A 503 25.27 -17.79 12.25
CA SER A 503 23.95 -17.43 11.73
C SER A 503 22.85 -18.25 12.37
N ALA A 504 21.67 -17.63 12.58
CA ALA A 504 20.50 -18.34 13.09
C ALA A 504 20.00 -19.42 12.12
N GLN A 505 19.35 -20.46 12.66
CA GLN A 505 18.75 -21.53 11.86
C GLN A 505 17.59 -21.01 10.99
N SER A 506 16.78 -20.09 11.53
CA SER A 506 15.72 -19.40 10.78
C SER A 506 15.50 -17.99 11.34
N TYR A 507 14.87 -17.15 10.53
CA TYR A 507 14.58 -15.76 10.87
C TYR A 507 13.08 -15.51 10.98
N THR A 508 12.75 -14.47 11.74
CA THR A 508 11.36 -14.05 11.97
C THR A 508 10.89 -13.14 10.84
N LEU A 509 9.58 -13.17 10.55
CA LEU A 509 8.96 -12.23 9.61
C LEU A 509 9.19 -10.77 10.02
N LEU A 510 9.30 -10.49 11.33
CA LEU A 510 9.66 -9.17 11.84
C LEU A 510 11.03 -8.73 11.33
N THR A 511 12.02 -9.62 11.37
CA THR A 511 13.39 -9.32 10.89
C THR A 511 13.38 -8.98 9.41
N GLU A 512 12.71 -9.80 8.59
CA GLU A 512 12.60 -9.54 7.15
C GLU A 512 11.85 -8.25 6.85
N ASN A 513 10.71 -8.03 7.51
CA ASN A 513 9.90 -6.83 7.30
C ASN A 513 10.66 -5.55 7.67
N LEU A 514 11.38 -5.53 8.79
CA LEU A 514 12.16 -4.36 9.20
C LEU A 514 13.29 -4.07 8.20
N ILE A 515 13.98 -5.10 7.73
CA ILE A 515 15.05 -4.98 6.72
C ILE A 515 14.49 -4.47 5.39
N PHE A 516 13.40 -5.08 4.90
CA PHE A 516 12.73 -4.62 3.69
C PHE A 516 12.26 -3.17 3.80
N THR A 517 11.72 -2.78 4.96
CA THR A 517 11.26 -1.42 5.19
C THR A 517 12.41 -0.42 5.14
N GLN A 518 13.51 -0.71 5.86
CA GLN A 518 14.69 0.17 5.89
C GLN A 518 15.36 0.25 4.51
N LEU A 519 15.45 -0.86 3.79
CA LEU A 519 16.01 -0.87 2.43
C LEU A 519 15.11 -0.11 1.44
N ALA A 520 13.79 -0.27 1.51
CA ALA A 520 12.86 0.47 0.67
C ALA A 520 12.89 1.98 0.95
N GLN A 521 13.04 2.39 2.22
CA GLN A 521 13.22 3.80 2.59
C GLN A 521 14.52 4.38 2.01
N HIS A 522 15.62 3.63 2.08
CA HIS A 522 16.90 4.03 1.52
C HIS A 522 16.83 4.22 -0.01
N LEU A 523 16.21 3.28 -0.73
CA LEU A 523 16.07 3.31 -2.19
C LEU A 523 14.98 4.29 -2.71
N GLY A 524 14.10 4.76 -1.82
CA GLY A 524 12.94 5.58 -2.13
C GLY A 524 12.99 6.97 -1.51
N PHE A 525 12.65 7.04 -0.22
CA PHE A 525 12.45 8.29 0.51
C PHE A 525 13.74 9.12 0.62
N SER A 526 14.87 8.51 1.01
CA SER A 526 16.13 9.24 1.22
C SER A 526 16.63 9.90 -0.07
N ARG A 527 16.54 9.18 -1.19
CA ARG A 527 16.82 9.71 -2.54
C ARG A 527 15.92 10.89 -2.89
N LEU A 528 14.61 10.76 -2.67
CA LEU A 528 13.65 11.83 -2.96
C LEU A 528 13.87 13.07 -2.11
N HIS A 529 14.21 12.90 -0.83
CA HIS A 529 14.57 14.00 0.05
C HIS A 529 15.77 14.78 -0.50
N GLU A 530 16.84 14.09 -0.92
CA GLU A 530 18.01 14.74 -1.51
C GLU A 530 17.66 15.52 -2.78
N GLN A 531 16.84 14.93 -3.66
CA GLN A 531 16.36 15.61 -4.87
C GLN A 531 15.50 16.83 -4.53
N MET A 532 14.61 16.73 -3.54
CA MET A 532 13.76 17.82 -3.09
C MET A 532 14.57 19.02 -2.57
N VAL A 533 15.65 18.77 -1.85
CA VAL A 533 16.58 19.83 -1.41
C VAL A 533 17.23 20.53 -2.61
N LYS A 534 17.70 19.77 -3.62
CA LYS A 534 18.28 20.32 -4.85
C LYS A 534 17.27 21.12 -5.67
N MET A 535 16.03 20.63 -5.77
CA MET A 535 14.93 21.33 -6.44
C MET A 535 14.63 22.65 -5.75
N ASN A 536 14.54 22.67 -4.41
CA ASN A 536 14.29 23.90 -3.65
C ASN A 536 15.41 24.95 -3.87
N GLN A 537 16.68 24.53 -3.87
CA GLN A 537 17.81 25.42 -4.18
C GLN A 537 17.72 25.97 -5.61
N SER A 538 17.34 25.12 -6.58
CA SER A 538 17.20 25.50 -7.99
C SER A 538 16.02 26.46 -8.21
N LEU A 539 14.90 26.26 -7.52
CA LEU A 539 13.76 27.17 -7.51
C LEU A 539 14.15 28.56 -7.02
N HIS A 540 14.91 28.64 -5.92
CA HIS A 540 15.38 29.93 -5.42
C HIS A 540 16.29 30.64 -6.44
N ARG A 541 17.21 29.91 -7.08
CA ARG A 541 18.09 30.46 -8.13
C ARG A 541 17.30 30.97 -9.34
N LEU A 542 16.34 30.17 -9.82
CA LEU A 542 15.48 30.54 -10.95
C LEU A 542 14.63 31.76 -10.61
N GLN A 543 14.08 31.84 -9.40
CA GLN A 543 13.29 32.98 -8.94
C GLN A 543 14.09 34.27 -8.97
N VAL A 544 15.32 34.28 -8.43
CA VAL A 544 16.19 35.46 -8.42
C VAL A 544 16.56 35.87 -9.86
N THR A 545 16.92 34.90 -10.69
CA THR A 545 17.33 35.15 -12.09
C THR A 545 16.18 35.69 -12.94
N TRP A 546 14.98 35.14 -12.76
CA TRP A 546 13.76 35.60 -13.41
C TRP A 546 13.39 37.04 -13.01
N GLN A 547 13.45 37.37 -11.72
CA GLN A 547 13.17 38.73 -11.23
C GLN A 547 14.13 39.76 -11.83
N GLU A 548 15.41 39.41 -11.98
CA GLU A 548 16.40 40.31 -12.59
C GLU A 548 16.20 40.44 -14.11
N ALA A 549 15.90 39.34 -14.80
CA ALA A 549 15.57 39.34 -16.24
C ALA A 549 14.33 40.20 -16.52
N GLN A 550 13.32 40.15 -15.64
CA GLN A 550 12.12 40.97 -15.74
C GLN A 550 12.42 42.46 -15.55
N ARG A 551 13.29 42.81 -14.59
CA ARG A 551 13.72 44.21 -14.35
C ARG A 551 14.52 44.79 -15.50
N THR A 552 15.32 43.97 -16.15
CA THR A 552 16.19 44.36 -17.28
C THR A 552 15.48 44.31 -18.64
N GLY A 553 14.22 43.84 -18.69
CA GLY A 553 13.46 43.72 -19.93
C GLY A 553 13.98 42.64 -20.88
N ASN A 554 14.64 41.60 -20.35
CA ASN A 554 15.25 40.54 -21.14
C ASN A 554 14.17 39.63 -21.77
N PRO A 555 14.22 39.36 -23.10
CA PRO A 555 13.24 38.50 -23.78
C PRO A 555 13.22 37.04 -23.26
N MET A 556 14.24 36.58 -22.54
CA MET A 556 14.27 35.24 -21.94
C MET A 556 13.44 35.12 -20.64
N SER A 557 12.83 36.22 -20.17
CA SER A 557 12.02 36.23 -18.95
C SER A 557 10.83 35.27 -19.00
N GLU A 558 10.20 35.07 -20.16
CA GLU A 558 9.06 34.15 -20.30
C GLU A 558 9.50 32.68 -20.22
N GLN A 559 10.64 32.34 -20.84
CA GLN A 559 11.22 30.99 -20.77
C GLN A 559 11.65 30.63 -19.34
N LEU A 560 12.24 31.58 -18.61
CA LEU A 560 12.62 31.39 -17.21
C LEU A 560 11.38 31.20 -16.31
N LEU A 561 10.29 31.91 -16.58
CA LEU A 561 9.02 31.71 -15.87
C LEU A 561 8.47 30.31 -16.14
N GLU A 562 8.47 29.86 -17.39
CA GLU A 562 8.00 28.52 -17.74
C GLU A 562 8.84 27.43 -17.05
N GLN A 563 10.16 27.56 -17.03
CA GLN A 563 11.04 26.64 -16.29
C GLN A 563 10.76 26.66 -14.79
N PHE A 564 10.51 27.83 -14.22
CA PHE A 564 10.13 27.99 -12.82
C PHE A 564 8.79 27.31 -12.50
N GLU A 565 7.75 27.51 -13.32
CA GLU A 565 6.45 26.83 -13.15
C GLU A 565 6.62 25.31 -13.19
N ARG A 566 7.31 24.79 -14.21
CA ARG A 566 7.54 23.35 -14.38
C ARG A 566 8.21 22.75 -13.14
N LEU A 567 9.29 23.39 -12.65
CA LEU A 567 10.00 22.92 -11.48
C LEU A 567 9.15 23.06 -10.19
N MET A 568 8.33 24.10 -10.09
CA MET A 568 7.44 24.32 -8.95
C MET A 568 6.35 23.24 -8.87
N ILE A 569 5.77 22.84 -10.02
CA ILE A 569 4.81 21.74 -10.10
C ILE A 569 5.43 20.44 -9.58
N ILE A 570 6.65 20.12 -10.02
CA ILE A 570 7.39 18.93 -9.57
C ILE A 570 7.63 19.00 -8.07
N TYR A 571 8.17 20.12 -7.59
CA TYR A 571 8.48 20.32 -6.18
C TYR A 571 7.25 20.20 -5.27
N LEU A 572 6.13 20.86 -5.63
CA LEU A 572 4.89 20.80 -4.85
C LEU A 572 4.28 19.41 -4.84
N SER A 573 4.35 18.69 -5.98
CA SER A 573 3.92 17.30 -6.07
C SER A 573 4.77 16.37 -5.20
N THR A 574 6.09 16.50 -5.25
CA THR A 574 7.01 15.74 -4.39
C THR A 574 6.81 16.08 -2.91
N LYS A 575 6.59 17.36 -2.59
CA LYS A 575 6.26 17.79 -1.22
C LYS A 575 4.97 17.13 -0.75
N ALA A 576 3.88 17.22 -1.51
CA ALA A 576 2.59 16.62 -1.13
C ALA A 576 2.71 15.10 -0.94
N ALA A 577 3.42 14.40 -1.82
CA ALA A 577 3.64 12.96 -1.72
C ALA A 577 4.44 12.53 -0.48
N THR A 578 5.39 13.34 -0.03
CA THR A 578 6.31 13.01 1.07
C THR A 578 5.89 13.54 2.43
N THR A 579 4.91 14.44 2.49
CA THR A 579 4.48 15.14 3.73
C THR A 579 3.13 14.68 4.27
N GLN A 580 2.60 13.55 3.79
CA GLN A 580 1.32 13.03 4.27
C GLN A 580 1.39 12.72 5.78
N PRO A 581 0.61 13.40 6.65
CA PRO A 581 0.86 13.42 8.10
C PRO A 581 0.82 12.03 8.77
N ALA A 582 -0.15 11.19 8.41
CA ALA A 582 -0.29 9.86 9.00
C ALA A 582 0.92 8.96 8.67
N MET A 583 1.42 9.03 7.44
CA MET A 583 2.62 8.31 7.04
C MET A 583 3.86 8.83 7.76
N LEU A 584 4.01 10.16 7.91
CA LEU A 584 5.11 10.74 8.68
C LEU A 584 5.10 10.27 10.14
N GLN A 585 3.93 10.18 10.78
CA GLN A 585 3.82 9.64 12.14
C GLN A 585 4.22 8.15 12.20
N SER A 586 3.82 7.35 11.21
CA SER A 586 4.25 5.94 11.11
C SER A 586 5.76 5.81 10.89
N CYS A 587 6.36 6.64 10.03
CA CYS A 587 7.81 6.70 9.82
C CYS A 587 8.55 7.16 11.09
N LEU A 588 8.03 8.15 11.80
CA LEU A 588 8.61 8.62 13.06
C LEU A 588 8.63 7.52 14.12
N THR A 589 7.51 6.79 14.25
CA THR A 589 7.40 5.64 15.16
C THR A 589 8.40 4.53 14.80
N LEU A 590 8.58 4.28 13.50
CA LEU A 590 9.61 3.35 13.00
C LEU A 590 11.01 3.83 13.38
N GLN A 591 11.39 5.08 13.07
CA GLN A 591 12.73 5.59 13.35
C GLN A 591 13.04 5.66 14.85
N ALA A 592 12.07 6.03 15.69
CA ALA A 592 12.22 5.99 17.14
C ALA A 592 12.40 4.56 17.67
N SER A 593 11.68 3.60 17.09
CA SER A 593 11.86 2.17 17.42
C SER A 593 13.24 1.68 16.97
N THR A 594 13.69 2.04 15.76
CA THR A 594 15.03 1.72 15.27
C THR A 594 16.11 2.34 16.15
N ALA A 595 15.98 3.60 16.57
CA ALA A 595 16.87 4.22 17.56
C ALA A 595 16.96 3.42 18.85
N ALA A 596 15.82 3.07 19.45
CA ALA A 596 15.76 2.29 20.68
C ALA A 596 16.42 0.91 20.50
N LEU A 597 16.14 0.22 19.40
CA LEU A 597 16.76 -1.06 19.06
C LEU A 597 18.30 -0.93 18.92
N LEU A 598 18.78 0.07 18.20
CA LEU A 598 20.21 0.32 18.04
C LEU A 598 20.88 0.66 19.37
N VAL A 599 20.21 1.38 20.28
CA VAL A 599 20.70 1.61 21.64
C VAL A 599 20.83 0.29 22.41
N GLN A 600 19.84 -0.60 22.33
CA GLN A 600 19.91 -1.92 22.99
C GLN A 600 21.08 -2.76 22.47
N LEU A 601 21.27 -2.86 21.15
CA LEU A 601 22.45 -3.51 20.57
C LEU A 601 23.74 -2.79 20.96
N GLY A 602 23.68 -1.47 21.00
CA GLY A 602 24.74 -0.56 21.43
C GLY A 602 25.00 -0.54 22.92
N ILE A 603 24.33 -1.36 23.74
CA ILE A 603 24.73 -1.65 25.12
C ILE A 603 25.00 -3.15 25.32
N GLY A 604 25.04 -3.92 24.23
CA GLY A 604 25.29 -5.36 24.25
C GLY A 604 24.09 -6.20 24.68
N ASN A 605 22.86 -5.65 24.70
CA ASN A 605 21.68 -6.42 25.04
C ASN A 605 21.30 -7.37 23.89
N GLN A 606 21.22 -8.67 24.21
CA GLN A 606 20.72 -9.72 23.33
C GLN A 606 19.51 -10.45 23.93
N GLY A 607 19.03 -9.99 25.09
CA GLY A 607 17.89 -10.55 25.79
C GLY A 607 16.55 -10.04 25.25
N PRO A 608 15.44 -10.71 25.62
CA PRO A 608 14.10 -10.33 25.19
C PRO A 608 13.55 -9.10 25.93
N GLU A 609 14.18 -8.68 27.03
CA GLU A 609 13.75 -7.56 27.86
C GLU A 609 14.54 -6.30 27.56
N HIS A 610 13.87 -5.16 27.63
CA HIS A 610 14.48 -3.86 27.41
C HIS A 610 15.33 -3.45 28.63
N VAL A 611 16.61 -3.15 28.40
CA VAL A 611 17.54 -2.69 29.44
C VAL A 611 17.57 -1.16 29.45
N ALA A 612 17.41 -0.55 30.63
CA ALA A 612 17.49 0.90 30.77
C ALA A 612 18.91 1.41 30.49
N LEU A 613 19.01 2.51 29.73
CA LEU A 613 20.30 3.15 29.42
C LEU A 613 20.95 3.69 30.70
N SER A 614 22.22 3.35 30.89
CA SER A 614 23.05 3.82 32.00
C SER A 614 24.48 4.04 31.52
N PHE A 615 25.21 4.90 32.24
CA PHE A 615 26.61 5.24 31.97
C PHE A 615 27.47 4.92 33.21
N PRO A 616 28.76 4.53 33.05
CA PRO A 616 29.49 4.39 31.78
C PRO A 616 28.96 3.22 30.93
N LEU A 617 29.08 3.34 29.60
CA LEU A 617 28.60 2.32 28.68
C LEU A 617 29.44 1.02 28.82
N PRO A 618 28.83 -0.16 28.70
CA PRO A 618 29.54 -1.43 28.83
C PRO A 618 30.52 -1.67 27.67
N PHE A 619 31.65 -2.31 27.96
CA PHE A 619 32.60 -2.74 26.94
C PHE A 619 31.94 -3.76 25.99
N LEU A 620 32.15 -3.60 24.68
CA LEU A 620 31.60 -4.50 23.68
C LEU A 620 32.61 -5.59 23.27
N GLN A 621 32.23 -6.84 23.47
CA GLN A 621 32.85 -7.99 22.81
C GLN A 621 31.83 -8.61 21.86
N ASN A 622 32.23 -8.93 20.62
CA ASN A 622 31.39 -9.60 19.62
C ASN A 622 30.01 -8.92 19.42
N THR A 623 30.03 -7.59 19.24
CA THR A 623 28.82 -6.78 19.10
C THR A 623 28.03 -7.09 17.83
N MET A 624 26.70 -7.15 17.94
CA MET A 624 25.78 -7.33 16.81
C MET A 624 25.76 -6.13 15.85
N LEU A 625 26.33 -4.98 16.25
CA LEU A 625 26.45 -3.78 15.41
C LEU A 625 27.30 -4.02 14.16
N CYS A 626 28.15 -5.05 14.15
CA CYS A 626 28.92 -5.42 12.95
C CYS A 626 28.08 -6.02 11.81
N TYR A 627 26.81 -6.32 12.08
CA TYR A 627 25.84 -6.83 11.11
C TYR A 627 24.73 -5.81 10.80
N ILE A 628 24.83 -4.58 11.31
CA ILE A 628 23.87 -3.51 11.03
C ILE A 628 24.40 -2.66 9.89
N PRO A 629 23.75 -2.65 8.71
CA PRO A 629 24.11 -1.76 7.63
C PRO A 629 24.00 -0.28 8.02
N GLU A 630 24.91 0.53 7.47
CA GLU A 630 25.00 1.97 7.71
C GLU A 630 23.72 2.72 7.33
N PHE A 631 23.01 2.26 6.29
CA PHE A 631 21.78 2.91 5.82
C PHE A 631 20.66 2.98 6.87
N PHE A 632 20.67 2.11 7.90
CA PHE A 632 19.72 2.21 9.02
C PHE A 632 19.85 3.56 9.73
N VAL A 633 21.08 4.04 9.92
CA VAL A 633 21.37 5.31 10.58
C VAL A 633 21.22 6.47 9.60
N GLU A 634 21.57 6.26 8.32
CA GLU A 634 21.35 7.27 7.28
C GLU A 634 19.87 7.63 7.15
N ASN A 635 18.99 6.62 7.03
CA ASN A 635 17.54 6.80 6.95
C ASN A 635 16.98 7.55 8.15
N LEU A 636 17.42 7.18 9.37
CA LEU A 636 17.03 7.86 10.58
C LEU A 636 17.42 9.33 10.51
N GLY A 637 18.67 9.63 10.16
CA GLY A 637 19.16 11.00 10.10
C GLY A 637 18.47 11.84 9.03
N ASP A 638 18.33 11.30 7.80
CA ASP A 638 17.67 11.99 6.70
C ASP A 638 16.22 12.30 7.01
N PHE A 639 15.53 11.41 7.71
CA PHE A 639 14.14 11.61 8.11
C PHE A 639 13.97 12.77 9.10
N PHE A 640 14.80 12.87 10.14
CA PHE A 640 14.69 13.98 11.11
C PHE A 640 15.09 15.33 10.50
N ILE A 641 16.11 15.34 9.63
CA ILE A 641 16.49 16.54 8.87
C ILE A 641 15.34 16.97 7.93
N PHE A 642 14.67 15.99 7.29
CA PHE A 642 13.48 16.25 6.48
C PHE A 642 12.35 16.86 7.31
N LEU A 643 12.02 16.28 8.48
CA LEU A 643 10.97 16.78 9.36
C LEU A 643 11.22 18.24 9.74
N ARG A 644 12.45 18.57 10.15
CA ARG A 644 12.84 19.95 10.49
C ARG A 644 12.55 20.94 9.35
N ARG A 645 12.79 20.54 8.10
CA ARG A 645 12.68 21.42 6.93
C ARG A 645 11.26 21.51 6.38
N PHE A 646 10.50 20.42 6.42
CA PHE A 646 9.26 20.30 5.65
C PHE A 646 8.02 19.92 6.48
N ALA A 647 8.19 19.45 7.72
CA ALA A 647 7.10 18.99 8.58
C ALA A 647 7.41 19.20 10.08
N ASP A 648 7.83 20.42 10.44
CA ASP A 648 8.27 20.76 11.81
C ASP A 648 7.15 20.53 12.85
N ASP A 649 5.89 20.72 12.47
CA ASP A 649 4.72 20.46 13.33
C ASP A 649 4.66 19.01 13.85
N ILE A 650 5.02 18.03 13.01
CA ILE A 650 5.04 16.61 13.38
C ILE A 650 6.04 16.39 14.52
N LEU A 651 7.24 16.95 14.37
CA LEU A 651 8.32 16.81 15.34
C LEU A 651 8.02 17.53 16.68
N GLU A 652 7.23 18.60 16.66
CA GLU A 652 6.81 19.29 17.91
C GLU A 652 5.82 18.47 18.74
N THR A 653 5.05 17.58 18.12
CA THR A 653 4.03 16.77 18.80
C THR A 653 4.51 15.44 19.37
N SER A 654 5.80 15.11 19.24
CA SER A 654 6.32 13.74 19.41
C SER A 654 7.38 13.58 20.49
N ALA A 655 7.07 14.04 21.70
CA ALA A 655 8.00 14.02 22.85
C ALA A 655 8.62 12.65 23.17
N GLU A 656 7.83 11.57 23.20
CA GLU A 656 8.34 10.23 23.53
C GLU A 656 9.31 9.67 22.48
N CYS A 657 9.08 9.99 21.20
CA CYS A 657 9.98 9.59 20.13
C CYS A 657 11.33 10.31 20.29
N LEU A 658 11.31 11.59 20.64
CA LEU A 658 12.50 12.44 20.76
C LEU A 658 13.49 11.92 21.81
N GLU A 659 13.02 11.43 22.96
CA GLU A 659 13.91 10.87 24.00
C GLU A 659 14.72 9.67 23.47
N ASN A 660 14.09 8.79 22.68
CA ASN A 660 14.78 7.66 22.06
C ASN A 660 15.86 8.12 21.08
N ILE A 661 15.62 9.21 20.36
CA ILE A 661 16.61 9.81 19.45
C ILE A 661 17.76 10.43 20.23
N LEU A 662 17.50 11.15 21.32
CA LEU A 662 18.56 11.70 22.17
C LEU A 662 19.43 10.60 22.78
N ASN A 663 18.82 9.49 23.23
CA ASN A 663 19.55 8.31 23.70
C ASN A 663 20.46 7.74 22.61
N PHE A 664 19.94 7.58 21.40
CA PHE A 664 20.72 7.12 20.25
C PHE A 664 21.90 8.05 19.92
N ILE A 665 21.66 9.36 19.81
CA ILE A 665 22.72 10.34 19.55
C ILE A 665 23.79 10.30 20.66
N THR A 666 23.38 10.25 21.93
CA THR A 666 24.29 10.21 23.08
C THR A 666 25.19 8.97 23.05
N VAL A 667 24.66 7.81 22.66
CA VAL A 667 25.41 6.53 22.63
C VAL A 667 26.38 6.45 21.45
N PHE A 668 26.00 6.96 20.27
CA PHE A 668 26.73 6.71 19.02
C PHE A 668 27.59 7.89 18.52
N MET A 669 27.16 9.14 18.70
CA MET A 669 27.80 10.31 18.08
C MET A 669 29.28 10.46 18.46
N GLY A 670 29.60 10.32 19.75
CA GLY A 670 30.96 10.43 20.26
C GLY A 670 31.72 9.10 20.35
N ASN A 671 31.18 7.98 19.87
CA ASN A 671 31.73 6.64 20.20
C ASN A 671 32.16 5.84 18.95
N GLN A 672 33.47 5.81 18.69
CA GLN A 672 34.07 5.08 17.57
C GLN A 672 33.97 3.55 17.70
N GLU A 673 33.80 3.01 18.91
CA GLU A 673 33.63 1.58 19.13
C GLU A 673 32.23 1.10 18.77
N ARG A 674 31.26 2.01 18.67
CA ARG A 674 29.86 1.70 18.32
C ARG A 674 29.50 2.09 16.89
N MET A 675 30.20 3.07 16.32
CA MET A 675 30.04 3.50 14.94
C MET A 675 31.38 4.00 14.39
N LYS A 676 31.96 3.24 13.47
CA LYS A 676 33.31 3.54 12.97
C LYS A 676 33.33 4.72 12.00
N ASN A 677 32.32 4.83 11.15
CA ASN A 677 32.24 5.83 10.10
C ASN A 677 32.12 7.26 10.69
N PRO A 678 33.12 8.14 10.47
CA PRO A 678 33.12 9.49 11.03
C PRO A 678 32.09 10.41 10.37
N HIS A 679 31.75 10.20 9.10
CA HIS A 679 30.75 11.01 8.38
C HIS A 679 29.35 10.76 8.93
N LEU A 680 29.02 9.50 9.24
CA LEU A 680 27.78 9.14 9.91
C LEU A 680 27.69 9.75 11.31
N ARG A 681 28.76 9.67 12.10
CA ARG A 681 28.82 10.29 13.44
C ARG A 681 28.67 11.81 13.35
N ALA A 682 29.29 12.46 12.37
CA ALA A 682 29.14 13.88 12.12
C ALA A 682 27.70 14.26 11.70
N LYS A 683 27.06 13.43 10.87
CA LYS A 683 25.64 13.60 10.50
C LYS A 683 24.73 13.61 11.73
N LEU A 684 25.04 12.85 12.79
CA LEU A 684 24.26 12.89 14.05
C LEU A 684 24.28 14.26 14.73
N ALA A 685 25.29 15.10 14.50
CA ALA A 685 25.27 16.49 14.98
C ALA A 685 24.26 17.35 14.19
N GLU A 686 24.13 17.15 12.88
CA GLU A 686 23.05 17.77 12.08
C GLU A 686 21.68 17.27 12.53
N VAL A 687 21.55 15.98 12.86
CA VAL A 687 20.31 15.42 13.43
C VAL A 687 19.99 16.06 14.79
N LEU A 688 20.99 16.23 15.65
CA LEU A 688 20.83 16.88 16.96
C LEU A 688 20.36 18.34 16.81
N GLU A 689 20.89 19.07 15.83
CA GLU A 689 20.44 20.42 15.49
C GLU A 689 19.02 20.40 14.92
N ALA A 690 18.68 19.42 14.08
CA ALA A 690 17.34 19.29 13.51
C ALA A 690 16.26 19.03 14.58
N VAL A 691 16.59 18.29 15.65
CA VAL A 691 15.63 17.96 16.70
C VAL A 691 15.62 18.94 17.88
N MET A 692 16.56 19.89 17.93
CA MET A 692 16.61 20.88 19.01
C MET A 692 15.46 21.90 18.95
N PRO A 693 15.08 22.51 20.09
CA PRO A 693 14.10 23.59 20.10
C PRO A 693 14.58 24.81 19.31
N HIS A 694 13.64 25.62 18.80
CA HIS A 694 13.97 26.88 18.14
C HIS A 694 14.62 27.86 19.13
N MET A 695 15.76 28.44 18.75
CA MET A 695 16.56 29.34 19.59
C MET A 695 16.16 30.81 19.46
N GLU A 696 15.40 31.17 18.42
CA GLU A 696 15.04 32.56 18.13
C GLU A 696 13.69 32.94 18.76
N PRO A 697 13.59 34.07 19.49
CA PRO A 697 12.30 34.61 19.89
C PRO A 697 11.53 35.05 18.64
N MET A 698 10.41 34.38 18.37
CA MET A 698 9.51 34.74 17.26
C MET A 698 8.99 36.18 17.40
N ALA A 699 8.80 36.85 16.26
CA ALA A 699 8.32 38.22 16.19
C ALA A 699 7.04 38.43 17.03
N PRO A 700 6.91 39.56 17.75
CA PRO A 700 5.75 39.81 18.59
C PRO A 700 4.46 39.87 17.76
N GLY A 701 3.48 38.99 18.07
CA GLY A 701 2.16 38.97 17.44
C GLY A 701 1.74 37.68 16.72
N ALA A 702 2.63 36.68 16.60
CA ALA A 702 2.26 35.37 16.05
C ALA A 702 1.45 34.53 17.05
N VAL A 703 0.34 33.93 16.59
CA VAL A 703 -0.49 33.00 17.38
C VAL A 703 0.34 31.78 17.75
N GLN A 704 0.48 31.49 19.05
CA GLN A 704 1.35 30.45 19.58
C GLN A 704 0.87 29.04 19.21
N PRO A 705 1.65 28.22 18.48
CA PRO A 705 1.58 26.78 18.66
C PRO A 705 2.16 26.44 20.05
N ILE A 706 1.79 25.31 20.62
CA ILE A 706 2.30 24.83 21.92
C ILE A 706 3.75 24.33 21.71
N VAL A 707 4.72 25.25 21.60
CA VAL A 707 6.15 24.95 21.33
C VAL A 707 6.92 24.73 22.64
N PHE A 708 6.47 23.76 23.44
CA PHE A 708 7.11 23.45 24.73
C PHE A 708 7.56 21.99 24.84
N GLN A 709 7.16 21.12 23.91
CA GLN A 709 7.41 19.69 24.09
C GLN A 709 8.89 19.36 23.88
N ARG A 710 9.51 19.89 22.81
CA ARG A 710 10.94 19.68 22.56
C ARG A 710 11.77 20.29 23.67
N GLU A 711 11.49 21.54 24.05
CA GLU A 711 12.24 22.21 25.12
C GLU A 711 12.15 21.43 26.44
N ARG A 712 10.94 20.95 26.79
CA ARG A 712 10.74 20.11 27.97
C ARG A 712 11.61 18.86 27.93
N VAL A 713 11.60 18.11 26.82
CA VAL A 713 12.40 16.87 26.69
C VAL A 713 13.89 17.15 26.84
N PHE A 714 14.42 18.21 26.21
CA PHE A 714 15.83 18.58 26.35
C PHE A 714 16.18 19.02 27.78
N CYS A 715 15.34 19.84 28.41
CA CYS A 715 15.59 20.28 29.79
C CYS A 715 15.52 19.14 30.81
N SER A 716 14.65 18.15 30.60
CA SER A 716 14.51 16.98 31.47
C SER A 716 15.37 15.78 31.05
N TYR A 717 16.24 15.92 30.05
CA TYR A 717 17.00 14.79 29.51
C TYR A 717 18.00 14.24 30.53
N ARG A 718 17.81 12.98 30.94
CA ARG A 718 18.57 12.34 32.02
C ARG A 718 20.08 12.27 31.77
N HIS A 719 20.49 12.15 30.51
CA HIS A 719 21.88 11.96 30.12
C HIS A 719 22.49 13.22 29.47
N ALA A 720 21.97 14.40 29.81
CA ALA A 720 22.42 15.69 29.28
C ALA A 720 23.95 15.88 29.33
N ALA A 721 24.59 15.48 30.43
CA ALA A 721 26.05 15.54 30.58
C ALA A 721 26.78 14.73 29.49
N HIS A 722 26.40 13.47 29.30
CA HIS A 722 27.01 12.61 28.29
C HIS A 722 26.73 13.07 26.86
N LEU A 723 25.58 13.71 26.61
CA LEU A 723 25.27 14.27 25.30
C LEU A 723 26.19 15.46 24.97
N ALA A 724 26.47 16.33 25.96
CA ALA A 724 27.42 17.43 25.80
C ALA A 724 28.85 16.92 25.55
N GLU A 725 29.28 15.91 26.32
CA GLU A 725 30.58 15.26 26.14
C GLU A 725 30.68 14.61 24.74
N ALA A 726 29.66 13.87 24.30
CA ALA A 726 29.63 13.24 22.99
C ALA A 726 29.77 14.26 21.84
N LEU A 727 29.17 15.44 21.98
CA LEU A 727 29.26 16.52 20.99
C LEU A 727 30.69 17.05 20.87
N ILE A 728 31.34 17.29 22.01
CA ILE A 728 32.75 17.73 22.05
C ILE A 728 33.67 16.63 21.50
N THR A 729 33.41 15.36 21.82
CA THR A 729 34.17 14.23 21.30
C THR A 729 34.11 14.15 19.78
N VAL A 730 32.91 14.21 19.19
CA VAL A 730 32.78 14.17 17.72
C VAL A 730 33.40 15.40 17.06
N PHE A 731 33.31 16.58 17.66
CA PHE A 731 33.95 17.81 17.16
C PHE A 731 35.47 17.64 16.99
N VAL A 732 36.10 16.95 17.95
CA VAL A 732 37.54 16.67 17.94
C VAL A 732 37.88 15.52 16.97
N ASP A 733 37.06 14.47 16.93
CA ASP A 733 37.30 13.28 16.12
C ASP A 733 37.28 13.53 14.61
N ILE A 734 36.42 14.43 14.13
CA ILE A 734 36.28 14.73 12.69
C ILE A 734 37.50 15.44 12.08
N GLU A 735 38.44 15.93 12.91
CA GLU A 735 39.68 16.56 12.43
C GLU A 735 40.61 15.58 11.70
N PHE A 736 40.59 14.30 12.08
CA PHE A 736 41.57 13.30 11.62
C PHE A 736 40.94 12.19 10.78
N THR A 737 40.19 12.56 9.76
CA THR A 737 39.41 11.59 8.97
C THR A 737 40.25 10.92 7.84
N GLY A 738 41.43 11.43 7.46
CA GLY A 738 42.40 10.82 6.52
C GLY A 738 42.20 10.92 4.97
N ASP A 739 41.35 11.81 4.45
CA ASP A 739 40.87 11.96 3.06
C ASP A 739 41.32 13.34 2.50
N PRO A 740 41.86 13.40 1.28
CA PRO A 740 42.32 14.65 0.65
C PRO A 740 41.27 15.77 0.51
N HIS A 741 39.95 15.50 0.53
CA HIS A 741 38.91 16.55 0.46
C HIS A 741 38.44 17.08 1.84
N GLN A 742 39.11 16.69 2.92
CA GLN A 742 38.62 16.91 4.29
C GLN A 742 38.58 18.33 4.79
N PHE A 743 39.47 19.18 4.26
CA PHE A 743 39.72 20.45 4.91
C PHE A 743 38.47 21.34 4.92
N GLU A 744 37.71 21.41 3.83
CA GLU A 744 36.45 22.17 3.78
C GLU A 744 35.28 21.41 4.43
N GLN A 745 35.28 20.08 4.30
CA GLN A 745 34.18 19.24 4.78
C GLN A 745 34.03 19.27 6.30
N LYS A 746 35.14 19.39 7.05
CA LYS A 746 35.10 19.47 8.52
C LYS A 746 34.34 20.70 9.03
N PHE A 747 34.43 21.83 8.33
CA PHE A 747 33.68 23.04 8.70
C PHE A 747 32.17 22.84 8.50
N ASN A 748 31.77 22.17 7.41
CA ASN A 748 30.36 21.80 7.19
C ASN A 748 29.83 20.90 8.31
N TYR A 749 30.63 19.97 8.81
CA TYR A 749 30.26 19.11 9.94
C TYR A 749 30.23 19.84 11.29
N ARG A 750 31.12 20.81 11.52
CA ARG A 750 31.16 21.60 12.76
C ARG A 750 30.06 22.65 12.83
N ARG A 751 29.62 23.17 11.68
CA ARG A 751 28.59 24.20 11.59
C ARG A 751 27.33 23.92 12.42
N PRO A 752 26.66 22.75 12.34
CA PRO A 752 25.50 22.46 13.18
C PRO A 752 25.83 22.38 14.68
N MET A 753 27.10 22.16 15.06
CA MET A 753 27.51 22.04 16.46
C MET A 753 27.54 23.39 17.19
N TYR A 754 27.79 24.51 16.51
CA TYR A 754 27.88 25.82 17.18
C TYR A 754 26.54 26.28 17.80
N PRO A 755 25.38 26.19 17.10
CA PRO A 755 24.08 26.42 17.73
C PRO A 755 23.79 25.51 18.90
N ILE A 756 24.16 24.23 18.78
CA ILE A 756 23.97 23.24 19.85
C ILE A 756 24.79 23.61 21.09
N LEU A 757 26.07 23.93 20.92
CA LEU A 757 26.95 24.35 22.01
C LEU A 757 26.43 25.61 22.72
N LYS A 758 25.93 26.60 21.96
CA LYS A 758 25.30 27.79 22.55
C LYS A 758 24.05 27.45 23.36
N TYR A 759 23.19 26.58 22.85
CA TYR A 759 22.01 26.13 23.58
C TYR A 759 22.41 25.38 24.86
N MET A 760 23.30 24.39 24.76
CA MET A 760 23.80 23.63 25.90
C MET A 760 24.43 24.53 26.96
N TRP A 761 25.20 25.54 26.55
CA TRP A 761 25.80 26.51 27.48
C TRP A 761 24.75 27.34 28.25
N SER A 762 23.57 27.58 27.65
CA SER A 762 22.48 28.30 28.31
C SER A 762 21.71 27.46 29.34
N LYS A 763 21.91 26.14 29.38
CA LYS A 763 21.16 25.21 30.22
C LYS A 763 22.09 24.54 31.25
N GLU A 764 21.73 24.64 32.54
CA GLU A 764 22.57 24.20 33.66
C GLU A 764 23.08 22.76 33.53
N ASN A 765 22.16 21.82 33.26
CA ASN A 765 22.46 20.37 33.22
C ASN A 765 23.54 19.99 32.19
N TYR A 766 23.68 20.76 31.11
CA TYR A 766 24.70 20.54 30.09
C TYR A 766 25.98 21.33 30.41
N ARG A 767 25.83 22.60 30.84
CA ARG A 767 26.94 23.49 31.18
C ARG A 767 27.86 22.90 32.24
N GLU A 768 27.32 22.27 33.27
CA GLU A 768 28.13 21.69 34.35
C GLU A 768 29.04 20.55 33.86
N SER A 769 28.59 19.76 32.87
CA SER A 769 29.44 18.74 32.25
C SER A 769 30.59 19.35 31.44
N ILE A 770 30.33 20.42 30.70
CA ILE A 770 31.36 21.14 29.94
C ILE A 770 32.39 21.77 30.91
N LYS A 771 31.94 22.35 32.02
CA LYS A 771 32.84 22.86 33.08
C LYS A 771 33.70 21.74 33.66
N HIS A 772 33.12 20.58 33.95
CA HIS A 772 33.87 19.42 34.47
C HIS A 772 34.98 18.98 33.49
N LEU A 773 34.70 18.94 32.18
CA LEU A 773 35.71 18.65 31.16
C LEU A 773 36.82 19.72 31.12
N ALA A 774 36.46 20.99 31.32
CA ALA A 774 37.43 22.10 31.39
C ALA A 774 38.33 22.01 32.63
N TYR A 775 37.76 21.75 33.81
CA TYR A 775 38.53 21.56 35.05
C TYR A 775 39.46 20.37 34.94
N TYR A 776 38.97 19.22 34.46
CA TYR A 776 39.81 18.05 34.23
C TYR A 776 40.97 18.36 33.28
N ALA A 777 40.72 19.10 32.20
CA ALA A 777 41.77 19.49 31.26
C ALA A 777 42.82 20.43 31.88
N SER A 778 42.41 21.33 32.77
CA SER A 778 43.34 22.23 33.47
C SER A 778 44.22 21.51 34.50
N GLU A 779 43.69 20.48 35.17
CA GLU A 779 44.47 19.67 36.11
C GLU A 779 45.44 18.72 35.40
N ASN A 780 45.21 18.43 34.11
CA ASN A 780 45.93 17.43 33.33
C ASN A 780 46.61 18.03 32.08
N LEU A 781 47.08 19.27 32.15
CA LEU A 781 47.75 19.97 31.04
C LEU A 781 49.01 19.25 30.55
N GLU A 782 49.73 18.59 31.45
CA GLU A 782 50.99 17.87 31.16
C GLU A 782 50.78 16.38 30.82
N ALA A 783 49.53 15.93 30.70
CA ALA A 783 49.26 14.54 30.35
C ALA A 783 49.85 14.18 28.98
N MET A 784 50.42 12.98 28.86
CA MET A 784 51.02 12.48 27.61
C MET A 784 50.03 12.55 26.43
N ASN A 785 48.75 12.29 26.71
CA ASN A 785 47.65 12.51 25.77
C ASN A 785 46.85 13.74 26.22
N PRO A 786 46.81 14.83 25.42
CA PRO A 786 46.07 16.03 25.76
C PRO A 786 44.60 15.73 26.08
N PRO A 787 44.06 16.24 27.20
CA PRO A 787 42.66 16.06 27.57
C PRO A 787 41.70 16.53 26.47
N LEU A 788 40.52 15.90 26.40
CA LEU A 788 39.51 16.16 25.36
C LEU A 788 39.19 17.65 25.19
N PHE A 789 38.94 18.36 26.29
CA PHE A 789 38.58 19.78 26.25
C PHE A 789 39.71 20.68 25.73
N LEU A 790 40.97 20.37 26.05
CA LEU A 790 42.12 21.11 25.55
C LEU A 790 42.26 20.96 24.03
N ARG A 791 42.06 19.73 23.52
CA ARG A 791 42.03 19.45 22.07
C ARG A 791 40.90 20.21 21.40
N PHE A 792 39.70 20.22 22.00
CA PHE A 792 38.55 20.97 21.52
C PHE A 792 38.84 22.47 21.41
N LEU A 793 39.37 23.10 22.46
CA LEU A 793 39.73 24.52 22.45
C LEU A 793 40.75 24.87 21.37
N ASN A 794 41.79 24.03 21.22
CA ASN A 794 42.81 24.23 20.18
C ASN A 794 42.17 24.23 18.78
N LEU A 795 41.33 23.24 18.48
CA LEU A 795 40.66 23.15 17.18
C LEU A 795 39.67 24.31 16.95
N LEU A 796 38.92 24.70 17.98
CA LEU A 796 37.99 25.83 17.90
C LEU A 796 38.73 27.15 17.61
N MET A 797 39.88 27.39 18.25
CA MET A 797 40.71 28.56 17.97
C MET A 797 41.27 28.54 16.55
N ASN A 798 41.74 27.39 16.08
CA ASN A 798 42.27 27.26 14.72
C ASN A 798 41.17 27.52 13.67
N ASP A 799 39.98 26.98 13.88
CA ASP A 799 38.83 27.24 12.99
C ASP A 799 38.46 28.72 12.98
N ALA A 800 38.48 29.38 14.14
CA ALA A 800 38.18 30.80 14.26
C ALA A 800 39.13 31.69 13.46
N ILE A 801 40.43 31.42 13.58
CA ILE A 801 41.49 32.13 12.84
C ILE A 801 41.27 31.93 11.35
N PHE A 802 41.10 30.67 10.93
CA PHE A 802 40.91 30.33 9.52
C PHE A 802 39.65 30.97 8.91
N LEU A 803 38.49 30.81 9.55
CA LEU A 803 37.21 31.33 9.05
C LEU A 803 37.20 32.87 8.99
N LEU A 804 37.87 33.54 9.93
CA LEU A 804 38.01 34.99 9.89
C LEU A 804 38.86 35.46 8.70
N ASP A 805 39.99 34.79 8.46
CA ASP A 805 40.86 35.10 7.32
C ASP A 805 40.15 34.85 5.98
N GLU A 806 39.43 33.74 5.83
CA GLU A 806 38.60 33.46 4.64
C GLU A 806 37.49 34.49 4.45
N ALA A 807 36.76 34.86 5.51
CA ALA A 807 35.70 35.86 5.42
C ALA A 807 36.23 37.22 4.94
N ILE A 808 37.40 37.64 5.41
CA ILE A 808 38.07 38.88 4.96
C ILE A 808 38.46 38.77 3.47
N GLN A 809 38.99 37.62 3.04
CA GLN A 809 39.33 37.38 1.64
C GLN A 809 38.10 37.43 0.73
N TYR A 810 36.99 36.79 1.12
CA TYR A 810 35.73 36.85 0.36
C TYR A 810 35.16 38.27 0.31
N LEU A 811 35.16 39.01 1.43
CA LEU A 811 34.72 40.41 1.45
C LEU A 811 35.54 41.30 0.52
N SER A 812 36.87 41.09 0.49
CA SER A 812 37.75 41.77 -0.45
C SER A 812 37.39 41.44 -1.90
N LYS A 813 37.16 40.15 -2.20
CA LYS A 813 36.75 39.67 -3.54
C LYS A 813 35.41 40.24 -3.98
N ILE A 814 34.41 40.24 -3.09
CA ILE A 814 33.09 40.85 -3.34
C ILE A 814 33.25 42.33 -3.64
N LYS A 815 34.05 43.05 -2.85
CA LYS A 815 34.31 44.49 -3.07
C LYS A 815 34.99 44.74 -4.42
N ILE A 816 35.92 43.88 -4.84
CA ILE A 816 36.53 43.96 -6.17
C ILE A 816 35.49 43.74 -7.27
N LEU A 817 34.67 42.68 -7.16
CA LEU A 817 33.61 42.38 -8.13
C LEU A 817 32.56 43.52 -8.20
N GLN A 818 32.19 44.10 -7.06
CA GLN A 818 31.32 45.28 -7.01
C GLN A 818 31.95 46.50 -7.70
N LEU A 819 33.24 46.75 -7.49
CA LEU A 819 33.95 47.83 -8.17
C LEU A 819 34.09 47.57 -9.69
N GLU A 820 34.31 46.33 -10.11
CA GLU A 820 34.32 45.92 -11.53
C GLU A 820 32.94 46.11 -12.19
N ARG A 821 31.86 45.84 -11.43
CA ARG A 821 30.48 46.12 -11.81
C ARG A 821 30.23 47.62 -11.98
N ASP A 822 30.57 48.42 -10.97
CA ASP A 822 30.31 49.86 -10.96
C ASP A 822 31.13 50.61 -12.02
N ARG A 823 32.28 50.06 -12.43
CA ARG A 823 33.14 50.61 -13.50
C ARG A 823 32.68 50.27 -14.92
N GLY A 824 31.62 49.46 -15.09
CA GLY A 824 31.13 49.04 -16.41
C GLY A 824 32.10 48.14 -17.18
N GLU A 825 33.10 47.55 -16.51
CA GLU A 825 34.09 46.68 -17.15
C GLU A 825 33.51 45.32 -17.56
N TRP A 826 32.30 45.01 -17.08
CA TRP A 826 31.54 43.82 -17.40
C TRP A 826 31.00 43.77 -18.84
N GLU A 827 30.77 44.93 -19.46
CA GLU A 827 30.27 45.02 -20.85
C GLU A 827 31.36 44.79 -21.91
N ARG A 828 32.64 44.76 -21.52
CA ARG A 828 33.74 44.55 -22.47
C ARG A 828 33.91 43.05 -22.79
N PRO A 829 33.92 42.64 -24.07
CA PRO A 829 34.10 41.24 -24.44
C PRO A 829 35.57 40.83 -24.23
N SER A 830 35.88 40.24 -23.07
CA SER A 830 37.16 39.55 -22.86
C SER A 830 37.02 38.04 -23.13
N PRO A 831 38.07 37.33 -23.60
CA PRO A 831 37.98 35.96 -24.13
C PRO A 831 37.72 34.85 -23.10
N ARG A 832 37.35 35.18 -21.85
CA ARG A 832 37.19 34.24 -20.72
C ARG A 832 35.75 34.20 -20.17
N ARG A 833 34.74 34.21 -21.04
CA ARG A 833 33.32 34.19 -20.64
C ARG A 833 32.86 32.89 -19.92
N PRO A 834 33.26 31.66 -20.29
CA PRO A 834 32.66 30.46 -19.69
C PRO A 834 33.03 30.24 -18.22
N THR A 835 34.11 30.87 -17.73
CA THR A 835 34.61 30.70 -16.36
C THR A 835 34.15 31.79 -15.39
N ARG A 836 33.46 32.84 -15.85
CA ARG A 836 33.07 33.98 -14.99
C ARG A 836 31.60 33.94 -14.54
N GLU A 837 30.70 33.43 -15.38
CA GLU A 837 29.26 33.34 -15.04
C GLU A 837 28.93 32.24 -13.99
N GLY A 838 29.84 31.28 -13.77
CA GLY A 838 29.74 30.32 -12.66
C GLY A 838 30.37 30.79 -11.34
N VAL A 839 31.22 31.83 -11.39
CA VAL A 839 32.04 32.30 -10.26
C VAL A 839 31.30 33.35 -9.44
N GLU A 840 30.41 34.12 -10.06
CA GLU A 840 29.61 35.09 -9.32
C GLU A 840 28.48 34.46 -8.49
N PRO A 841 27.71 33.48 -8.98
CA PRO A 841 26.80 32.74 -8.12
C PRO A 841 27.59 31.95 -7.08
N ALA A 842 28.73 31.33 -7.40
CA ALA A 842 29.50 30.61 -6.39
C ALA A 842 30.02 31.55 -5.26
N HIS A 843 30.46 32.77 -5.60
CA HIS A 843 30.94 33.75 -4.63
C HIS A 843 29.85 34.60 -3.97
N VAL A 844 28.72 34.80 -4.63
CA VAL A 844 27.50 35.41 -4.06
C VAL A 844 26.67 34.38 -3.32
N TRP A 845 26.95 33.07 -3.42
CA TRP A 845 26.42 32.03 -2.52
C TRP A 845 27.34 31.80 -1.32
N THR A 846 28.66 31.96 -1.45
CA THR A 846 29.54 32.15 -0.28
C THR A 846 29.35 33.53 0.38
N ALA A 847 28.89 34.54 -0.36
CA ALA A 847 28.40 35.81 0.22
C ALA A 847 26.90 35.75 0.59
N GLY A 848 26.11 34.87 0.00
CA GLY A 848 24.72 34.58 0.35
C GLY A 848 24.65 33.65 1.57
N ALA A 849 25.81 33.14 1.97
CA ALA A 849 26.16 32.74 3.32
C ALA A 849 26.43 33.95 4.24
N LEU A 850 26.16 35.20 3.85
CA LEU A 850 26.19 36.34 4.79
C LEU A 850 25.16 36.22 5.92
N PRO A 851 23.96 35.63 5.80
CA PRO A 851 23.17 35.23 6.97
C PRO A 851 23.88 34.15 7.79
N GLN A 852 24.69 33.30 7.16
CA GLN A 852 25.48 32.23 7.79
C GLN A 852 26.73 32.79 8.49
N HIS A 853 27.30 33.91 8.02
CA HIS A 853 28.37 34.67 8.67
C HIS A 853 27.83 35.76 9.61
N HIS A 854 26.58 36.23 9.48
CA HIS A 854 25.93 37.12 10.46
C HIS A 854 25.64 36.37 11.74
N VAL A 855 25.21 35.12 11.61
CA VAL A 855 25.10 34.17 12.72
C VAL A 855 26.48 33.95 13.36
N GLU A 856 27.55 33.69 12.59
CA GLU A 856 28.93 33.61 13.13
C GLU A 856 29.43 34.94 13.74
N ARG A 857 29.13 36.09 13.14
CA ARG A 857 29.55 37.42 13.61
C ARG A 857 28.81 37.82 14.90
N ASP A 858 27.53 37.47 15.03
CA ASP A 858 26.76 37.58 16.27
C ASP A 858 27.18 36.51 17.30
N TYR A 859 27.63 35.32 16.89
CA TYR A 859 28.27 34.31 17.76
C TYR A 859 29.59 34.83 18.35
N TRP A 860 30.44 35.48 17.56
CA TRP A 860 31.72 36.05 18.02
C TRP A 860 31.51 37.26 18.95
N HIS A 861 30.54 38.13 18.67
CA HIS A 861 30.21 39.27 19.54
C HIS A 861 29.44 38.90 20.82
N SER A 862 28.71 37.77 20.86
CA SER A 862 27.91 37.35 22.04
C SER A 862 28.56 36.25 22.89
N SER A 863 29.26 35.28 22.30
CA SER A 863 29.80 34.11 23.04
C SER A 863 31.19 34.34 23.61
N PHE A 864 32.08 35.04 22.90
CA PHE A 864 33.45 35.25 23.36
C PHE A 864 33.56 36.20 24.57
N PRO A 865 32.79 37.30 24.65
CA PRO A 865 32.73 38.08 25.88
C PRO A 865 32.08 37.31 27.03
N HIS A 866 31.12 36.41 26.79
CA HIS A 866 30.51 35.62 27.87
C HIS A 866 31.39 34.48 28.40
N LEU A 867 32.22 33.85 27.56
CA LEU A 867 33.24 32.87 27.98
C LEU A 867 34.46 33.53 28.64
N ARG A 868 34.74 34.81 28.33
CA ARG A 868 35.87 35.59 28.86
C ARG A 868 35.51 36.48 30.06
N ASN A 869 34.25 36.93 30.19
CA ASN A 869 33.77 37.82 31.28
C ASN A 869 33.22 37.07 32.50
N GLN A 870 33.17 35.74 32.49
CA GLN A 870 32.97 34.95 33.70
C GLN A 870 34.27 34.20 33.99
N GLY A 871 34.93 34.59 35.09
CA GLY A 871 36.27 34.09 35.46
C GLY A 871 36.39 32.57 35.59
N ASP A 872 35.30 31.80 35.52
CA ASP A 872 35.27 30.36 35.82
C ASP A 872 35.91 29.46 34.75
N LEU A 873 35.97 29.88 33.48
CA LEU A 873 36.54 29.06 32.39
C LEU A 873 38.00 29.40 32.05
N CYS A 874 38.41 30.65 32.27
CA CYS A 874 39.77 31.10 31.97
C CYS A 874 40.69 31.04 33.21
N ALA A 875 40.14 31.08 34.44
CA ALA A 875 40.94 30.97 35.67
C ALA A 875 41.84 29.72 35.74
N PRO A 876 41.46 28.53 35.22
CA PRO A 876 42.31 27.35 35.28
C PRO A 876 43.47 27.33 34.25
N PHE A 877 43.39 28.14 33.18
CA PHE A 877 44.37 28.14 32.07
C PHE A 877 45.26 29.39 32.04
N LEU A 878 44.97 30.39 32.88
CA LEU A 878 45.72 31.64 33.02
C LEU A 878 46.56 31.69 34.31
N GLY A 879 46.68 30.57 35.02
CA GLY A 879 47.48 30.39 36.24
C GLY A 879 48.91 29.95 35.95
#